data_AF-A0AAW0DJJ8-F1
#
_entry.id   AF-A0AAW0DJJ8-F1
#
_cell.length_a   1.000
_cell.length_b   1.000
_cell.length_c   1.000
_cell.angle_alpha   90.00
_cell.angle_beta   90.00
_cell.angle_gamma   90.00
#
_symmetry.space_group_name_H-M   'P 1'
#
loop_
_entity.id
_entity.type
_entity.pdbx_description
1 polymer ?
#
loop_
_entity_poly.entity_id
_entity_poly.type
_entity_poly.pdbx_seq_one_letter_code
_entity_poly.pdbx_strand_id
1 'polypeptide(L)'
;MSHHPCPFDLLIFSRPEPHITDFFDRISRESLAFDRLRIGDSLQTDRDIETFLLSRFREIRAKHHRSMQNIPDLWPGPAVISQLVQRACSQFVYATTVTKYIDSPHALPTKRLDDILSARPAKPSPYAELDLLYLQILRSCHDITAVLQILQLVLGSSPDIPANDPWLIAQILEMDEAMIPVLMIGLHSVLQVPSNPRERIVIFHASFSEFLRDPGRSQEFFVPFRSDDVRMKVYFILGFEGLRSHRTRRLPQSWPGKIALESCVQRAGGQTLYADILLDYLESDPDGRLEAVLSLQPRETSPTAEMDLLCHEILQGCGDVALCILQVVLATSPELQTTPQLVAQVLGIHSDRVTNYLAKLGPIVHIPSTTNGPIRIRHSSISDFLRSPQRAQQFYVAPLILSEIQAGIYLRKAIASVRKKHKLLRSWPGQSAFQSILRKSGGKLLYLETLIRYISDTDNPAERLTKVLDSDQQRSPTAEMDLLCQVILRGCGDVALRILQVVLATSPELPTNTPQFVAQALDIDQNAVTGHLAQLGPIVHIPSAGTNDPIYIRHSSISDFLLSPERAQQFYVAPLSKNQTLVIYLRTMIAGVHTKHELPQSWPGQSALRSILQKSGGHRVYVDTLTRYLTVGIDPDKRLMKVLGSELEQHETSPEFELYTLYRLVLDSCDNFYRIRQLLWLIHEGGPRISIALLSRALNLHVAVVSIILYKLQPVCRVVHDNGKTMVSFRHPSFPDFLLELGHAGCYAIPPSLDEIVKTSLCYHLEKHQLLLSNADVERLVEMARGQQIYVQTLIRYIITKSNPTQDLLDIVNEGRRSFPQSPTNPNHHLDGLYHRVLRTGFPSESRHIVLQILLMAIKYDQEKSASISDCIRKHFRGNEGPLLNIACESLRSIPDFSLDPERPCPVRFHHPSFPEFLLDEKRSKEFYVGPGSLVNEDVERLIQAHGLLISV
;
A
#
# COMPACT_ATOMS: atom_id res chain seq x y z
N MET A 1 -19.80 10.02 24.44
CA MET A 1 -18.60 9.48 25.11
C MET A 1 -18.20 10.46 26.19
N SER A 2 -18.06 9.99 27.43
CA SER A 2 -17.67 10.79 28.59
C SER A 2 -16.20 11.21 28.50
N HIS A 3 -15.94 12.52 28.44
CA HIS A 3 -14.59 13.07 28.50
C HIS A 3 -14.06 12.96 29.93
N HIS A 4 -13.27 11.93 30.22
CA HIS A 4 -12.39 11.95 31.38
C HIS A 4 -11.21 12.88 31.05
N PRO A 5 -10.94 13.93 31.85
CA PRO A 5 -9.76 14.75 31.66
C PRO A 5 -8.51 13.89 31.91
N CYS A 6 -7.57 13.93 30.97
CA CYS A 6 -6.27 13.28 31.08
C CYS A 6 -5.50 13.90 32.27
N PRO A 7 -4.87 13.13 33.17
CA PRO A 7 -4.23 13.66 34.38
C PRO A 7 -2.83 14.27 34.14
N PHE A 8 -2.47 14.60 32.90
CA PHE A 8 -1.13 15.04 32.53
C PHE A 8 -1.16 16.41 31.87
N ASP A 9 -0.28 17.31 32.34
CA ASP A 9 0.08 18.51 31.61
C ASP A 9 1.14 18.15 30.55
N LEU A 10 0.86 18.47 29.28
CA LEU A 10 1.72 18.14 28.16
C LEU A 10 2.45 19.41 27.68
N LEU A 11 3.78 19.41 27.78
CA LEU A 11 4.63 20.43 27.17
C LEU A 11 5.11 19.93 25.81
N ILE A 12 4.71 20.62 24.75
CA ILE A 12 5.05 20.29 23.36
C ILE A 12 5.98 21.37 22.81
N PHE A 13 7.16 20.95 22.36
CA PHE A 13 8.15 21.82 21.71
C PHE A 13 8.17 21.52 20.22
N SER A 14 7.96 22.53 19.37
CA SER A 14 7.96 22.37 17.92
C SER A 14 8.54 23.59 17.20
N ARG A 15 9.06 23.39 15.99
CA ARG A 15 9.36 24.49 15.07
C ARG A 15 8.05 25.13 14.57
N PRO A 16 8.05 26.42 14.18
CA PRO A 16 6.86 27.11 13.68
C PRO A 16 6.57 26.73 12.21
N GLU A 17 6.51 25.43 11.92
CA GLU A 17 6.18 24.93 10.59
C GLU A 17 4.69 25.22 10.32
N PRO A 18 4.30 25.67 9.10
CA PRO A 18 2.94 26.15 8.84
C PRO A 18 1.86 25.14 9.22
N HIS A 19 2.05 23.87 8.88
CA HIS A 19 1.08 22.81 9.17
C HIS A 19 0.93 22.51 10.68
N ILE A 20 2.01 22.64 11.46
CA ILE A 20 2.01 22.48 12.93
C ILE A 20 1.31 23.68 13.57
N THR A 21 1.66 24.88 13.11
CA THR A 21 1.09 26.14 13.59
C THR A 21 -0.42 26.17 13.32
N ASP A 22 -0.85 25.84 12.11
CA ASP A 22 -2.26 25.75 11.71
C ASP A 22 -3.04 24.72 12.52
N PHE A 23 -2.42 23.57 12.81
CA PHE A 23 -3.03 22.52 13.63
C PHE A 23 -3.27 23.02 15.06
N PHE A 24 -2.26 23.60 15.71
CA PHE A 24 -2.42 24.13 17.05
C PHE A 24 -3.26 25.41 17.10
N ASP A 25 -3.34 26.20 16.02
CA ASP A 25 -4.26 27.34 15.90
C ASP A 25 -5.73 26.89 15.83
N ARG A 26 -6.01 25.75 15.20
CA ARG A 26 -7.35 25.13 15.28
C ARG A 26 -7.65 24.67 16.70
N ILE A 27 -6.74 23.96 17.35
CA ILE A 27 -6.94 23.46 18.72
C ILE A 27 -7.12 24.60 19.73
N SER A 28 -6.31 25.66 19.64
CA SER A 28 -6.40 26.82 20.54
C SER A 28 -7.73 27.56 20.42
N ARG A 29 -8.39 27.53 19.25
CA ARG A 29 -9.74 28.10 19.07
C ARG A 29 -10.84 27.22 19.67
N GLU A 30 -10.60 25.92 19.81
CA GLU A 30 -11.57 24.93 20.25
C GLU A 30 -11.45 24.58 21.74
N SER A 31 -10.34 24.92 22.40
CA SER A 31 -10.08 24.57 23.82
C SER A 31 -9.42 25.72 24.59
N LEU A 32 -9.97 26.04 25.77
CA LEU A 32 -9.45 27.04 26.71
C LEU A 32 -8.24 26.55 27.54
N ALA A 33 -7.86 25.27 27.43
CA ALA A 33 -6.78 24.65 28.20
C ALA A 33 -5.43 24.59 27.44
N PHE A 34 -5.28 25.39 26.38
CA PHE A 34 -4.08 25.40 25.53
C PHE A 34 -3.45 26.79 25.52
N ASP A 35 -2.23 26.89 26.06
CA ASP A 35 -1.39 28.09 26.01
C ASP A 35 -0.22 27.90 25.04
N ARG A 36 0.04 28.91 24.21
CA ARG A 36 1.20 28.94 23.31
C ARG A 36 2.20 30.00 23.77
N LEU A 37 3.43 29.56 24.05
CA LEU A 37 4.56 30.45 24.25
C LEU A 37 5.42 30.49 22.98
N ARG A 38 5.58 31.66 22.36
CA ARG A 38 6.54 31.86 21.26
C ARG A 38 7.92 32.12 21.88
N ILE A 39 8.87 31.26 21.58
CA ILE A 39 10.26 31.40 22.00
C ILE A 39 11.06 31.82 20.76
N GLY A 40 11.83 32.91 20.83
CA GLY A 40 12.72 33.35 19.75
C GLY A 40 12.35 34.64 19.01
N ASP A 41 11.71 35.62 19.66
CA ASP A 41 11.62 36.97 19.09
C ASP A 41 13.03 37.52 18.88
N SER A 42 13.42 37.77 17.62
CA SER A 42 14.81 38.06 17.24
C SER A 42 15.45 39.16 18.09
N LEU A 43 14.71 40.22 18.40
CA LEU A 43 15.19 41.34 19.20
C LEU A 43 15.47 40.98 20.67
N GLN A 44 14.63 40.16 21.30
CA GLN A 44 14.84 39.75 22.70
C GLN A 44 15.95 38.69 22.77
N THR A 45 15.93 37.74 21.84
CA THR A 45 16.97 36.72 21.71
C THR A 45 18.35 37.33 21.45
N ASP A 46 18.45 38.36 20.63
CA ASP A 46 19.74 39.04 20.38
C ASP A 46 20.28 39.73 21.65
N ARG A 47 19.41 40.34 22.48
CA ARG A 47 19.80 40.91 23.79
C ARG A 47 20.24 39.83 24.78
N ASP A 48 19.54 38.70 24.80
CA ASP A 48 19.90 37.58 25.67
C ASP A 48 21.23 36.94 25.21
N ILE A 49 21.47 36.83 23.90
CA ILE A 49 22.74 36.40 23.32
C ILE A 49 23.87 37.39 23.68
N GLU A 50 23.63 38.70 23.57
CA GLU A 50 24.60 39.73 23.97
C GLU A 50 25.01 39.57 25.44
N THR A 51 24.01 39.43 26.32
CA THR A 51 24.22 39.23 27.76
C THR A 51 24.99 37.94 28.04
N PHE A 52 24.63 36.86 27.35
CA PHE A 52 25.32 35.57 27.43
C PHE A 52 26.78 35.67 26.99
N LEU A 53 27.05 36.28 25.84
CA LEU A 53 28.40 36.46 25.30
C LEU A 53 29.27 37.29 26.27
N LEU A 54 28.75 38.42 26.78
CA LEU A 54 29.45 39.26 27.74
C LEU A 54 29.84 38.49 29.02
N SER A 55 28.92 37.67 29.55
CA SER A 55 29.21 36.82 30.72
C SER A 55 30.30 35.79 30.40
N ARG A 56 30.14 35.06 29.30
CA ARG A 56 31.05 33.96 28.94
C ARG A 56 32.45 34.43 28.57
N PHE A 57 32.59 35.57 27.89
CA PHE A 57 33.90 36.13 27.59
C PHE A 57 34.65 36.59 28.85
N ARG A 58 33.94 37.12 29.87
CA ARG A 58 34.53 37.42 31.19
C ARG A 58 35.05 36.15 31.87
N GLU A 59 34.26 35.07 31.84
CA GLU A 59 34.66 33.77 32.39
C GLU A 59 35.88 33.19 31.66
N ILE A 60 35.89 33.22 30.31
CA ILE A 60 37.01 32.76 29.49
C ILE A 60 38.27 33.55 29.83
N ARG A 61 38.19 34.88 29.94
CA ARG A 61 39.34 35.71 30.31
C ARG A 61 39.87 35.37 31.70
N ALA A 62 38.99 35.15 32.68
CA ALA A 62 39.40 34.76 34.03
C ALA A 62 40.10 33.39 34.05
N LYS A 63 39.55 32.43 33.31
CA LYS A 63 40.11 31.07 33.17
C LYS A 63 41.46 31.07 32.46
N HIS A 64 41.61 31.87 31.40
CA HIS A 64 42.83 31.99 30.59
C HIS A 64 43.72 33.16 31.00
N HIS A 65 43.65 33.61 32.26
CA HIS A 65 44.34 34.82 32.74
C HIS A 65 45.83 34.87 32.39
N ARG A 66 46.54 33.73 32.38
CA ARG A 66 47.98 33.64 32.08
C ARG A 66 48.31 33.99 30.63
N SER A 67 47.48 33.58 29.67
CA SER A 67 47.68 33.89 28.25
C SER A 67 47.07 35.24 27.85
N MET A 68 46.24 35.81 28.73
CA MET A 68 45.48 37.04 28.47
C MET A 68 45.96 38.27 29.29
N GLN A 69 47.13 38.19 29.96
CA GLN A 69 47.64 39.25 30.85
C GLN A 69 47.83 40.61 30.16
N ASN A 70 48.18 40.60 28.88
CA ASN A 70 48.47 41.81 28.09
C ASN A 70 47.26 42.31 27.28
N ILE A 71 46.05 41.82 27.58
CA ILE A 71 44.83 42.11 26.82
C ILE A 71 43.89 43.01 27.65
N PRO A 72 43.27 44.03 27.03
CA PRO A 72 42.41 44.98 27.74
C PRO A 72 41.28 44.35 28.55
N ASP A 73 40.86 45.02 29.62
CA ASP A 73 39.76 44.57 30.48
C ASP A 73 38.42 44.42 29.76
N LEU A 74 38.23 45.22 28.71
CA LEU A 74 37.04 45.25 27.87
C LEU A 74 37.13 44.27 26.69
N TRP A 75 37.92 43.19 26.79
CA TRP A 75 38.01 42.19 25.73
C TRP A 75 36.87 41.16 25.81
N PRO A 76 36.20 40.84 24.67
CA PRO A 76 36.29 41.52 23.38
C PRO A 76 35.51 42.85 23.41
N GLY A 77 35.94 43.82 22.59
CA GLY A 77 35.33 45.15 22.56
C GLY A 77 33.85 45.11 22.16
N PRO A 78 33.06 46.14 22.52
CA PRO A 78 31.61 46.16 22.27
C PRO A 78 31.25 45.98 20.79
N ALA A 79 32.04 46.54 19.88
CA ALA A 79 31.84 46.36 18.43
C ALA A 79 31.95 44.89 17.99
N VAL A 80 32.87 44.12 18.59
CA VAL A 80 33.04 42.69 18.30
C VAL A 80 31.86 41.88 18.87
N ILE A 81 31.37 42.23 20.05
CA ILE A 81 30.16 41.62 20.63
C ILE A 81 28.96 41.87 19.72
N SER A 82 28.71 43.11 19.30
CA SER A 82 27.61 43.43 18.38
C SER A 82 27.74 42.68 17.05
N GLN A 83 28.96 42.52 16.53
CA GLN A 83 29.21 41.73 15.34
C GLN A 83 28.88 40.23 15.56
N LEU A 84 29.27 39.64 16.68
CA LEU A 84 28.94 38.24 17.00
C LEU A 84 27.43 38.03 17.20
N VAL A 85 26.73 38.99 17.82
CA VAL A 85 25.26 38.96 17.97
C VAL A 85 24.60 38.99 16.59
N GLN A 86 25.07 39.88 15.69
CA GLN A 86 24.56 39.94 14.32
C GLN A 86 24.79 38.64 13.56
N ARG A 87 25.98 38.03 13.69
CA ARG A 87 26.31 36.74 13.04
C ARG A 87 25.57 35.55 13.62
N ALA A 88 25.14 35.64 14.88
CA ALA A 88 24.34 34.59 15.50
C ALA A 88 22.97 34.44 14.82
N CYS A 89 22.46 35.47 14.12
CA CYS A 89 21.13 35.44 13.47
C CYS A 89 20.03 34.92 14.42
N SER A 90 20.05 35.37 15.69
CA SER A 90 19.18 34.91 16.78
C SER A 90 19.26 33.40 17.11
N GLN A 91 20.37 32.73 16.77
CA GLN A 91 20.61 31.32 17.08
C GLN A 91 21.56 31.18 18.27
N PHE A 92 21.03 30.84 19.44
CA PHE A 92 21.82 30.57 20.65
C PHE A 92 22.88 29.47 20.46
N VAL A 93 22.63 28.50 19.57
CA VAL A 93 23.61 27.47 19.23
C VAL A 93 24.91 28.08 18.67
N TYR A 94 24.83 29.15 17.87
CA TYR A 94 26.02 29.85 17.37
C TYR A 94 26.83 30.45 18.52
N ALA A 95 26.19 31.23 19.40
CA ALA A 95 26.85 31.88 20.52
C ALA A 95 27.48 30.87 21.51
N THR A 96 26.77 29.79 21.80
CA THR A 96 27.27 28.71 22.67
C THR A 96 28.44 27.95 22.02
N THR A 97 28.37 27.64 20.72
CA THR A 97 29.47 26.98 20.00
C THR A 97 30.69 27.90 19.88
N VAL A 98 30.52 29.19 19.60
CA VAL A 98 31.61 30.19 19.56
C VAL A 98 32.33 30.27 20.91
N THR A 99 31.58 30.47 21.99
CA THR A 99 32.19 30.59 23.33
C THR A 99 32.90 29.31 23.75
N LYS A 100 32.35 28.13 23.45
CA LYS A 100 33.04 26.85 23.68
C LYS A 100 34.28 26.68 22.80
N TYR A 101 34.23 27.08 21.52
CA TYR A 101 35.39 26.99 20.63
C TYR A 101 36.53 27.90 21.09
N ILE A 102 36.22 29.10 21.58
CA ILE A 102 37.23 30.02 22.11
C ILE A 102 37.79 29.53 23.45
N ASP A 103 36.97 28.88 24.28
CA ASP A 103 37.36 28.30 25.58
C ASP A 103 38.15 26.98 25.44
N SER A 104 39.24 27.01 24.67
CA SER A 104 40.12 25.85 24.49
C SER A 104 41.40 25.97 25.32
N PRO A 105 41.80 24.93 26.08
CA PRO A 105 43.03 24.95 26.87
C PRO A 105 44.32 24.90 26.01
N HIS A 106 44.21 24.57 24.72
CA HIS A 106 45.35 24.35 23.83
C HIS A 106 45.52 25.44 22.76
N ALA A 107 44.70 26.50 22.80
CA ALA A 107 44.75 27.58 21.82
C ALA A 107 44.58 28.95 22.50
N LEU A 108 45.08 30.01 21.85
CA LEU A 108 44.89 31.37 22.34
C LEU A 108 43.46 31.83 22.04
N PRO A 109 42.69 32.29 23.05
CA PRO A 109 41.33 32.79 22.85
C PRO A 109 41.24 33.92 21.82
N THR A 110 42.27 34.79 21.77
CA THR A 110 42.36 35.88 20.79
C THR A 110 42.46 35.39 19.36
N LYS A 111 43.37 34.44 19.08
CA LYS A 111 43.55 33.88 17.74
C LYS A 111 42.28 33.22 17.23
N ARG A 112 41.60 32.41 18.07
CA ARG A 112 40.33 31.77 17.69
C ARG A 112 39.20 32.77 17.44
N LEU A 113 39.17 33.86 18.19
CA LEU A 113 38.23 34.94 17.94
C LEU A 113 38.53 35.62 16.60
N ASP A 114 39.79 35.91 16.29
CA ASP A 114 40.21 36.50 15.01
C ASP A 114 39.89 35.57 13.82
N ASP A 115 40.07 34.25 13.99
CA ASP A 115 39.72 33.23 12.99
C ASP A 115 38.21 33.25 12.68
N ILE A 116 37.35 33.35 13.70
CA ILE A 116 35.89 33.46 13.52
C ILE A 116 35.54 34.76 12.79
N LEU A 117 36.14 35.88 13.19
CA LEU A 117 35.82 37.21 12.65
C LEU A 117 36.31 37.40 11.20
N SER A 118 37.41 36.77 10.82
CA SER A 118 38.02 36.90 9.49
C SER A 118 37.30 36.10 8.39
N ALA A 119 36.60 35.02 8.73
CA ALA A 119 35.87 34.21 7.76
C ALA A 119 34.52 34.83 7.37
N ARG A 120 34.05 34.62 6.14
CA ARG A 120 32.75 35.08 5.64
C ARG A 120 32.00 33.97 4.89
N PRO A 121 30.67 33.88 4.99
CA PRO A 121 29.90 32.85 4.32
C PRO A 121 29.92 33.06 2.80
N ALA A 122 30.14 31.98 2.05
CA ALA A 122 30.19 32.04 0.58
C ALA A 122 28.82 32.18 -0.08
N LYS A 123 27.73 31.79 0.62
CA LYS A 123 26.35 31.84 0.12
C LYS A 123 25.38 32.29 1.22
N PRO A 124 24.35 33.08 0.88
CA PRO A 124 23.30 33.43 1.84
C PRO A 124 22.42 32.21 2.12
N SER A 125 22.34 31.80 3.39
CA SER A 125 21.50 30.71 3.91
C SER A 125 21.13 31.06 5.36
N PRO A 126 19.94 30.65 5.86
CA PRO A 126 19.57 30.85 7.26
C PRO A 126 20.55 30.21 8.26
N TYR A 127 21.34 29.21 7.83
CA TYR A 127 22.37 28.55 8.63
C TYR A 127 23.80 28.95 8.24
N ALA A 128 23.99 29.92 7.33
CA ALA A 128 25.30 30.18 6.71
C ALA A 128 26.43 30.46 7.72
N GLU A 129 26.16 31.23 8.77
CA GLU A 129 27.14 31.56 9.81
C GLU A 129 27.44 30.35 10.71
N LEU A 130 26.42 29.53 11.01
CA LEU A 130 26.60 28.31 11.80
C LEU A 130 27.34 27.22 11.02
N ASP A 131 27.02 27.04 9.74
CA ASP A 131 27.69 26.11 8.83
C ASP A 131 29.16 26.51 8.64
N LEU A 132 29.43 27.81 8.48
CA LEU A 132 30.78 28.34 8.42
C LEU A 132 31.56 28.05 9.70
N LEU A 133 30.94 28.24 10.87
CA LEU A 133 31.57 27.91 12.15
C LEU A 133 31.91 26.42 12.25
N TYR A 134 31.00 25.53 11.83
CA TYR A 134 31.27 24.09 11.79
C TYR A 134 32.40 23.72 10.84
N LEU A 135 32.46 24.31 9.65
CA LEU A 135 33.56 24.13 8.70
C LEU A 135 34.90 24.56 9.32
N GLN A 136 34.95 25.69 10.04
CA GLN A 136 36.16 26.15 10.71
C GLN A 136 36.63 25.20 11.80
N ILE A 137 35.69 24.70 12.61
CA ILE A 137 35.99 23.74 13.67
C ILE A 137 36.58 22.46 13.06
N LEU A 138 35.94 21.90 12.02
CA LEU A 138 36.41 20.67 11.35
C LEU A 138 37.77 20.86 10.66
N ARG A 139 38.02 22.02 10.04
CA ARG A 139 39.33 22.36 9.42
C ARG A 139 40.46 22.48 10.44
N SER A 140 40.14 22.72 11.71
CA SER A 140 41.14 22.81 12.78
C SER A 140 41.58 21.45 13.34
N CYS A 141 40.97 20.34 12.88
CA CYS A 141 41.36 18.99 13.26
C CYS A 141 42.62 18.54 12.51
N HIS A 142 43.53 17.83 13.20
CA HIS A 142 44.81 17.40 12.65
C HIS A 142 44.67 16.20 11.69
N ASP A 143 43.86 15.21 12.05
CA ASP A 143 43.55 14.04 11.21
C ASP A 143 42.05 13.97 10.97
N ILE A 144 41.61 14.71 9.95
CA ILE A 144 40.19 14.80 9.62
C ILE A 144 39.63 13.45 9.14
N THR A 145 40.42 12.61 8.48
CA THR A 145 39.96 11.34 7.94
C THR A 145 39.55 10.40 9.07
N ALA A 146 40.40 10.25 10.09
CA ALA A 146 40.07 9.45 11.27
C ALA A 146 38.88 10.06 12.05
N VAL A 147 38.82 11.39 12.13
CA VAL A 147 37.71 12.11 12.77
C VAL A 147 36.37 11.81 12.09
N LEU A 148 36.32 11.84 10.74
CA LEU A 148 35.10 11.56 9.99
C LEU A 148 34.65 10.10 10.14
N GLN A 149 35.59 9.15 10.21
CA GLN A 149 35.27 7.74 10.50
C GLN A 149 34.66 7.55 11.89
N ILE A 150 35.20 8.23 12.91
CA ILE A 150 34.64 8.22 14.27
C ILE A 150 33.24 8.86 14.28
N LEU A 151 33.08 10.01 13.62
CA LEU A 151 31.79 10.70 13.49
C LEU A 151 30.75 9.84 12.77
N GLN A 152 31.15 9.04 11.78
CA GLN A 152 30.25 8.11 11.08
C GLN A 152 29.63 7.09 12.04
N LEU A 153 30.41 6.55 12.97
CA LEU A 153 29.93 5.60 13.98
C LEU A 153 29.02 6.29 15.01
N VAL A 154 29.43 7.47 15.50
CA VAL A 154 28.66 8.26 16.49
C VAL A 154 27.31 8.70 15.92
N LEU A 155 27.27 9.17 14.67
CA LEU A 155 26.04 9.57 13.98
C LEU A 155 25.11 8.39 13.68
N GLY A 156 25.66 7.18 13.56
CA GLY A 156 24.90 5.95 13.37
C GLY A 156 24.48 5.26 14.66
N SER A 157 24.80 5.83 15.82
CA SER A 157 24.44 5.28 17.13
C SER A 157 22.93 5.40 17.38
N SER A 158 22.34 4.36 17.95
CA SER A 158 20.92 4.30 18.33
C SER A 158 20.77 3.82 19.77
N PRO A 159 19.59 3.96 20.40
CA PRO A 159 19.35 3.43 21.74
C PRO A 159 19.63 1.92 21.85
N ASP A 160 19.36 1.18 20.77
CA ASP A 160 19.58 -0.27 20.70
C ASP A 160 21.04 -0.64 20.43
N ILE A 161 21.81 0.26 19.82
CA ILE A 161 23.21 0.03 19.43
C ILE A 161 24.04 1.29 19.80
N PRO A 162 24.58 1.37 21.03
CA PRO A 162 25.32 2.54 21.50
C PRO A 162 26.74 2.58 20.90
N ALA A 163 26.84 2.81 19.59
CA ALA A 163 28.08 2.88 18.83
C ALA A 163 28.95 4.13 19.14
N ASN A 164 28.58 4.89 20.17
CA ASN A 164 29.29 6.08 20.64
C ASN A 164 30.18 5.83 21.87
N ASP A 165 30.38 4.56 22.21
CA ASP A 165 31.35 4.11 23.22
C ASP A 165 32.78 4.11 22.61
N PRO A 166 33.75 4.82 23.22
CA PRO A 166 35.14 4.84 22.76
C PRO A 166 35.75 3.45 22.60
N TRP A 167 35.47 2.51 23.51
CA TRP A 167 35.99 1.14 23.40
C TRP A 167 35.50 0.46 22.12
N LEU A 168 34.20 0.57 21.82
CA LEU A 168 33.60 -0.05 20.64
C LEU A 168 34.13 0.58 19.34
N ILE A 169 34.29 1.90 19.32
CA ILE A 169 34.88 2.63 18.19
C ILE A 169 36.32 2.16 17.95
N ALA A 170 37.11 1.99 19.02
CA ALA A 170 38.47 1.47 18.93
C ALA A 170 38.52 0.06 18.33
N GLN A 171 37.59 -0.81 18.73
CA GLN A 171 37.49 -2.17 18.16
C GLN A 171 37.10 -2.16 16.68
N ILE A 172 36.20 -1.28 16.25
CA ILE A 172 35.72 -1.23 14.86
C ILE A 172 36.75 -0.63 13.91
N LEU A 173 37.42 0.44 14.34
CA LEU A 173 38.40 1.16 13.54
C LEU A 173 39.83 0.63 13.72
N GLU A 174 40.01 -0.39 14.56
CA GLU A 174 41.29 -1.04 14.84
C GLU A 174 42.37 -0.05 15.28
N MET A 175 41.99 0.86 16.17
CA MET A 175 42.88 1.88 16.71
C MET A 175 43.03 1.74 18.22
N ASP A 176 44.07 2.37 18.76
CA ASP A 176 44.23 2.47 20.20
C ASP A 176 43.11 3.36 20.78
N GLU A 177 42.39 2.85 21.79
CA GLU A 177 41.33 3.58 22.50
C GLU A 177 41.83 4.93 23.02
N ALA A 178 43.10 5.00 23.45
CA ALA A 178 43.72 6.23 23.94
C ALA A 178 43.84 7.32 22.87
N MET A 179 43.79 6.98 21.57
CA MET A 179 43.83 7.93 20.48
C MET A 179 42.49 8.62 20.22
N ILE A 180 41.37 8.04 20.65
CA ILE A 180 40.03 8.59 20.37
C ILE A 180 39.83 9.97 21.01
N PRO A 181 40.13 10.19 22.32
CA PRO A 181 40.04 11.52 22.92
C PRO A 181 40.98 12.53 22.24
N VAL A 182 42.17 12.09 21.82
CA VAL A 182 43.18 12.93 21.16
C VAL A 182 42.68 13.43 19.79
N LEU A 183 42.07 12.54 19.00
CA LEU A 183 41.50 12.90 17.69
C LEU A 183 40.27 13.80 17.83
N MET A 184 39.44 13.58 18.85
CA MET A 184 38.20 14.32 19.07
C MET A 184 38.38 15.67 19.77
N ILE A 185 39.56 15.97 20.34
CA ILE A 185 39.77 17.17 21.16
C ILE A 185 39.50 18.48 20.42
N GLY A 186 39.72 18.51 19.10
CA GLY A 186 39.41 19.67 18.25
C GLY A 186 37.92 20.00 18.19
N LEU A 187 37.07 19.01 18.43
CA LEU A 187 35.61 19.09 18.31
C LEU A 187 34.89 19.33 19.65
N HIS A 188 35.60 19.64 20.74
CA HIS A 188 35.01 19.89 22.08
C HIS A 188 33.94 20.99 22.12
N SER A 189 33.85 21.86 21.11
CA SER A 189 32.80 22.87 21.01
C SER A 189 31.46 22.31 20.53
N VAL A 190 31.47 21.17 19.84
CA VAL A 190 30.29 20.52 19.24
C VAL A 190 30.04 19.11 19.77
N LEU A 191 31.06 18.49 20.39
CA LEU A 191 31.00 17.17 21.02
C LEU A 191 31.36 17.23 22.50
N GLN A 192 30.74 16.35 23.27
CA GLN A 192 31.29 15.91 24.54
C GLN A 192 32.46 14.95 24.27
N VAL A 193 33.68 15.43 24.46
CA VAL A 193 34.90 14.61 24.36
C VAL A 193 35.07 13.87 25.68
N PRO A 194 35.19 12.53 25.66
CA PRO A 194 35.30 11.73 26.87
C PRO A 194 36.59 12.06 27.61
N SER A 195 36.47 12.48 28.87
CA SER A 195 37.62 12.67 29.78
C SER A 195 37.94 11.40 30.57
N ASN A 196 36.97 10.48 30.64
CA ASN A 196 37.09 9.17 31.26
C ASN A 196 36.72 8.07 30.25
N PRO A 197 37.29 6.86 30.36
CA PRO A 197 36.96 5.72 29.47
C PRO A 197 35.49 5.29 29.49
N ARG A 198 34.73 5.71 30.52
CA ARG A 198 33.30 5.39 30.68
C ARG A 198 32.37 6.44 30.06
N GLU A 199 32.92 7.57 29.62
CA GLU A 199 32.13 8.63 29.00
C GLU A 199 31.93 8.33 27.51
N ARG A 200 30.71 8.53 27.02
CA ARG A 200 30.38 8.34 25.61
C ARG A 200 30.57 9.63 24.85
N ILE A 201 30.84 9.51 23.55
CA ILE A 201 30.88 10.66 22.65
C ILE A 201 29.44 11.09 22.37
N VAL A 202 29.11 12.34 22.66
CA VAL A 202 27.75 12.88 22.46
C VAL A 202 27.83 14.17 21.67
N ILE A 203 27.04 14.27 20.61
CA ILE A 203 26.89 15.51 19.85
C ILE A 203 25.98 16.44 20.65
N PHE A 204 26.43 17.67 20.93
CA PHE A 204 25.68 18.59 21.79
C PHE A 204 24.37 19.08 21.17
N HIS A 205 24.31 19.19 19.84
CA HIS A 205 23.14 19.74 19.17
C HIS A 205 22.88 19.07 17.82
N ALA A 206 21.61 18.79 17.52
CA ALA A 206 21.19 18.09 16.31
C ALA A 206 21.60 18.82 15.01
N SER A 207 21.71 20.15 15.02
CA SER A 207 22.14 20.94 13.86
C SER A 207 23.52 20.54 13.33
N PHE A 208 24.43 20.06 14.20
CA PHE A 208 25.74 19.56 13.77
C PHE A 208 25.61 18.20 13.07
N SER A 209 24.75 17.31 13.57
CA SER A 209 24.44 16.04 12.91
C SER A 209 23.75 16.24 11.56
N GLU A 210 22.81 17.19 11.47
CA GLU A 210 22.15 17.58 10.22
C GLU A 210 23.14 18.17 9.22
N PHE A 211 24.05 19.03 9.68
CA PHE A 211 25.11 19.60 8.86
C PHE A 211 25.99 18.51 8.24
N LEU A 212 26.49 17.55 9.05
CA LEU A 212 27.36 16.46 8.57
C LEU A 212 26.66 15.51 7.58
N ARG A 213 25.32 15.42 7.62
CA ARG A 213 24.52 14.57 6.71
C ARG A 213 24.02 15.28 5.47
N ASP A 214 24.31 16.56 5.30
CA ASP A 214 23.93 17.33 4.11
C ASP A 214 25.18 17.61 3.26
N PRO A 215 25.34 16.99 2.08
CA PRO A 215 26.52 17.17 1.24
C PRO A 215 26.64 18.60 0.70
N GLY A 216 25.53 19.33 0.56
CA GLY A 216 25.52 20.73 0.13
C GLY A 216 26.04 21.69 1.21
N ARG A 217 25.86 21.34 2.49
CA ARG A 217 26.32 22.15 3.64
C ARG A 217 27.72 21.78 4.10
N SER A 218 28.00 20.49 4.27
CA SER A 218 29.27 19.97 4.83
C SER A 218 30.41 19.82 3.83
N GLN A 219 30.13 19.83 2.53
CA GLN A 219 31.14 19.79 1.46
C GLN A 219 32.09 18.58 1.63
N GLU A 220 33.39 18.84 1.81
CA GLU A 220 34.44 17.84 2.01
C GLU A 220 34.31 17.04 3.33
N PHE A 221 33.49 17.52 4.27
CA PHE A 221 33.26 16.88 5.58
C PHE A 221 31.95 16.09 5.64
N PHE A 222 31.34 15.81 4.50
CA PHE A 222 30.13 15.00 4.44
C PHE A 222 30.37 13.58 5.00
N VAL A 223 29.51 13.16 5.92
CA VAL A 223 29.56 11.84 6.55
C VAL A 223 28.42 10.98 6.01
N PRO A 224 28.70 9.99 5.14
CA PRO A 224 27.68 9.10 4.63
C PRO A 224 27.15 8.16 5.71
N PHE A 225 25.95 7.60 5.51
CA PHE A 225 25.44 6.54 6.36
C PHE A 225 26.42 5.37 6.41
N ARG A 226 26.52 4.74 7.59
CA ARG A 226 27.38 3.57 7.80
C ARG A 226 27.00 2.45 6.83
N SER A 227 27.99 1.72 6.32
CA SER A 227 27.73 0.52 5.51
C SER A 227 27.11 -0.59 6.37
N ASP A 228 26.44 -1.53 5.71
CA ASP A 228 25.87 -2.70 6.37
C ASP A 228 26.93 -3.54 7.08
N ASP A 229 28.13 -3.64 6.52
CA ASP A 229 29.27 -4.34 7.13
C ASP A 229 29.66 -3.74 8.48
N VAL A 230 29.76 -2.41 8.57
CA VAL A 230 30.10 -1.71 9.82
C VAL A 230 28.99 -1.90 10.84
N ARG A 231 27.72 -1.85 10.40
CA ARG A 231 26.57 -2.13 11.28
C ARG A 231 26.62 -3.55 11.83
N MET A 232 26.91 -4.55 10.99
CA MET A 232 27.03 -5.95 11.42
C MET A 232 28.24 -6.16 12.33
N LYS A 233 29.39 -5.52 12.06
CA LYS A 233 30.56 -5.54 12.95
C LYS A 233 30.19 -5.07 14.36
N VAL A 234 29.49 -3.94 14.48
CA VAL A 234 29.01 -3.43 15.77
C VAL A 234 28.13 -4.48 16.46
N TYR A 235 27.18 -5.05 15.72
CA TYR A 235 26.23 -6.02 16.25
C TYR A 235 26.91 -7.25 16.82
N PHE A 236 27.83 -7.85 16.06
CA PHE A 236 28.57 -9.03 16.49
C PHE A 236 29.53 -8.74 17.63
N ILE A 237 30.24 -7.60 17.63
CA ILE A 237 31.14 -7.25 18.75
C ILE A 237 30.35 -7.15 20.07
N LEU A 238 29.19 -6.48 20.05
CA LEU A 238 28.34 -6.37 21.23
C LEU A 238 27.76 -7.74 21.64
N GLY A 239 27.32 -8.55 20.68
CA GLY A 239 26.82 -9.90 20.93
C GLY A 239 27.88 -10.82 21.54
N PHE A 240 29.09 -10.82 20.98
CA PHE A 240 30.21 -11.59 21.52
C PHE A 240 30.62 -11.09 22.91
N GLU A 241 30.59 -9.79 23.18
CA GLU A 241 30.83 -9.26 24.53
C GLU A 241 29.77 -9.71 25.54
N GLY A 242 28.51 -9.79 25.12
CA GLY A 242 27.43 -10.39 25.90
C GLY A 242 27.72 -11.85 26.26
N LEU A 243 28.15 -12.65 25.27
CA LEU A 243 28.55 -14.05 25.48
C LEU A 243 29.77 -14.18 26.41
N ARG A 244 30.74 -13.25 26.34
CA ARG A 244 31.91 -13.21 27.25
C ARG A 244 31.53 -12.85 28.69
N SER A 245 30.57 -11.94 28.86
CA SER A 245 30.12 -11.45 30.16
C SER A 245 29.24 -12.44 30.93
N HIS A 246 28.77 -13.51 30.29
CA HIS A 246 27.98 -14.55 30.94
C HIS A 246 28.81 -15.34 31.97
N ARG A 247 28.40 -15.26 33.25
CA ARG A 247 29.13 -15.73 34.45
C ARG A 247 29.56 -17.21 34.47
N THR A 248 29.06 -18.04 33.55
CA THR A 248 29.29 -19.49 33.54
C THR A 248 30.52 -19.92 32.73
N ARG A 249 31.16 -19.04 31.94
CA ARG A 249 32.28 -19.40 31.04
C ARG A 249 33.38 -18.34 31.01
N ARG A 250 34.65 -18.76 30.89
CA ARG A 250 35.81 -17.86 30.70
C ARG A 250 36.32 -17.99 29.27
N LEU A 251 35.73 -17.23 28.35
CA LEU A 251 36.31 -17.05 27.01
C LEU A 251 37.48 -16.05 27.08
N PRO A 252 38.57 -16.23 26.30
CA PRO A 252 39.67 -15.28 26.30
C PRO A 252 39.27 -13.95 25.68
N GLN A 253 39.94 -12.85 26.06
CA GLN A 253 39.68 -11.51 25.51
C GLN A 253 39.93 -11.43 23.99
N SER A 254 40.76 -12.32 23.46
CA SER A 254 41.05 -12.42 22.02
C SER A 254 39.98 -13.18 21.23
N TRP A 255 39.00 -13.82 21.88
CA TRP A 255 37.91 -14.55 21.22
C TRP A 255 36.82 -13.59 20.72
N PRO A 256 36.24 -13.79 19.52
CA PRO A 256 36.49 -14.89 18.56
C PRO A 256 37.67 -14.66 17.60
N GLY A 257 38.34 -13.52 17.69
CA GLY A 257 39.43 -13.13 16.79
C GLY A 257 38.93 -12.39 15.55
N LYS A 258 39.83 -11.62 14.91
CA LYS A 258 39.50 -10.71 13.80
C LYS A 258 38.95 -11.45 12.58
N ILE A 259 39.58 -12.56 12.19
CA ILE A 259 39.20 -13.34 11.01
C ILE A 259 37.80 -13.93 11.16
N ALA A 260 37.48 -14.45 12.34
CA ALA A 260 36.16 -15.02 12.64
C ALA A 260 35.07 -13.93 12.63
N LEU A 261 35.36 -12.75 13.21
CA LEU A 261 34.44 -11.61 13.16
C LEU A 261 34.16 -11.16 11.72
N GLU A 262 35.20 -10.99 10.90
CA GLU A 262 35.05 -10.60 9.49
C GLU A 262 34.25 -11.63 8.69
N SER A 263 34.49 -12.92 8.94
CA SER A 263 33.75 -14.00 8.30
C SER A 263 32.27 -14.01 8.71
N CYS A 264 31.95 -13.76 9.98
CA CYS A 264 30.55 -13.64 10.44
C CYS A 264 29.83 -12.46 9.79
N VAL A 265 30.52 -11.31 9.67
CA VAL A 265 29.98 -10.10 9.04
C VAL A 265 29.70 -10.35 7.56
N GLN A 266 30.63 -10.97 6.84
CA GLN A 266 30.47 -11.33 5.43
C GLN A 266 29.29 -12.30 5.23
N ARG A 267 29.19 -13.35 6.05
CA ARG A 267 28.07 -14.32 5.97
C ARG A 267 26.72 -13.71 6.31
N ALA A 268 26.67 -12.75 7.25
CA ALA A 268 25.43 -12.08 7.60
C ALA A 268 24.91 -11.20 6.46
N GLY A 269 25.79 -10.61 5.63
CA GLY A 269 25.39 -9.84 4.45
C GLY A 269 24.39 -8.71 4.74
N GLY A 270 24.49 -8.09 5.92
CA GLY A 270 23.56 -7.04 6.38
C GLY A 270 22.26 -7.53 7.02
N GLN A 271 22.03 -8.85 7.14
CA GLN A 271 20.83 -9.42 7.74
C GLN A 271 20.97 -9.56 9.26
N THR A 272 20.30 -8.69 10.02
CA THR A 272 20.31 -8.75 11.50
C THR A 272 19.76 -10.06 12.04
N LEU A 273 18.75 -10.63 11.36
CA LEU A 273 18.16 -11.92 11.73
C LEU A 273 19.19 -13.05 11.71
N TYR A 274 20.12 -13.04 10.76
CA TYR A 274 21.20 -14.04 10.72
C TYR A 274 22.09 -13.92 11.95
N ALA A 275 22.47 -12.68 12.30
CA ALA A 275 23.30 -12.41 13.46
C ALA A 275 22.60 -12.82 14.77
N ASP A 276 21.29 -12.55 14.91
CA ASP A 276 20.50 -12.98 16.07
C ASP A 276 20.46 -14.49 16.23
N ILE A 277 20.12 -15.21 15.16
CA ILE A 277 20.04 -16.66 15.18
C ILE A 277 21.42 -17.27 15.48
N LEU A 278 22.48 -16.71 14.90
CA LEU A 278 23.84 -17.17 15.14
C LEU A 278 24.24 -16.94 16.61
N LEU A 279 24.10 -15.72 17.14
CA LEU A 279 24.45 -15.40 18.52
C LEU A 279 23.71 -16.29 19.53
N ASP A 280 22.40 -16.51 19.32
CA ASP A 280 21.60 -17.40 20.16
C ASP A 280 22.01 -18.87 20.02
N TYR A 281 22.42 -19.31 18.82
CA TYR A 281 22.98 -20.63 18.63
C TYR A 281 24.32 -20.78 19.36
N LEU A 282 25.15 -19.74 19.40
CA LEU A 282 26.44 -19.76 20.11
C LEU A 282 26.28 -19.79 21.64
N GLU A 283 25.14 -19.36 22.21
CA GLU A 283 24.92 -19.33 23.67
C GLU A 283 25.23 -20.65 24.39
N SER A 284 25.06 -21.81 23.75
CA SER A 284 25.29 -23.12 24.39
C SER A 284 26.73 -23.61 24.29
N ASP A 285 27.45 -23.31 23.21
CA ASP A 285 28.85 -23.72 22.98
C ASP A 285 29.51 -22.77 21.97
N PRO A 286 30.00 -21.59 22.41
CA PRO A 286 30.39 -20.53 21.51
C PRO A 286 31.53 -20.90 20.57
N ASP A 287 32.54 -21.63 21.07
CA ASP A 287 33.76 -21.90 20.31
C ASP A 287 33.55 -23.00 19.27
N GLY A 288 33.07 -24.17 19.70
CA GLY A 288 32.84 -25.31 18.81
C GLY A 288 31.77 -25.04 17.74
N ARG A 289 30.69 -24.32 18.10
CA ARG A 289 29.64 -23.97 17.15
C ARG A 289 30.06 -22.87 16.18
N LEU A 290 30.90 -21.92 16.61
CA LEU A 290 31.40 -20.89 15.72
C LEU A 290 32.33 -21.50 14.67
N GLU A 291 33.25 -22.38 15.08
CA GLU A 291 34.11 -23.12 14.14
C GLU A 291 33.28 -23.97 13.17
N ALA A 292 32.27 -24.68 13.68
CA ALA A 292 31.36 -25.47 12.85
C ALA A 292 30.69 -24.62 11.77
N VAL A 293 30.07 -23.49 12.14
CA VAL A 293 29.40 -22.58 11.20
C VAL A 293 30.38 -21.98 10.19
N LEU A 294 31.57 -21.54 10.63
CA LEU A 294 32.57 -20.94 9.76
C LEU A 294 33.20 -21.95 8.79
N SER A 295 33.18 -23.25 9.10
CA SER A 295 33.67 -24.31 8.21
C SER A 295 32.69 -24.66 7.06
N LEU A 296 31.41 -24.28 7.17
CA LEU A 296 30.38 -24.62 6.18
C LEU A 296 30.57 -23.85 4.87
N GLN A 297 30.51 -24.52 3.73
CA GLN A 297 30.57 -23.88 2.42
C GLN A 297 29.17 -23.75 1.80
N PRO A 298 28.76 -22.56 1.30
CA PRO A 298 27.47 -22.40 0.64
C PRO A 298 27.40 -23.24 -0.64
N ARG A 299 26.32 -24.01 -0.78
CA ARG A 299 26.10 -24.90 -1.93
C ARG A 299 25.61 -24.15 -3.18
N GLU A 300 25.06 -22.94 -3.01
CA GLU A 300 24.45 -22.13 -4.08
C GLU A 300 24.68 -20.63 -3.82
N THR A 301 24.72 -19.83 -4.90
CA THR A 301 24.82 -18.36 -4.86
C THR A 301 23.44 -17.69 -4.70
N SER A 302 22.66 -18.10 -3.70
CA SER A 302 21.37 -17.48 -3.40
C SER A 302 21.49 -16.48 -2.23
N PRO A 303 20.68 -15.41 -2.20
CA PRO A 303 20.72 -14.41 -1.12
C PRO A 303 20.29 -14.96 0.25
N THR A 304 19.74 -16.18 0.30
CA THR A 304 19.34 -16.89 1.53
C THR A 304 20.23 -18.08 1.85
N ALA A 305 21.27 -18.37 1.06
CA ALA A 305 22.09 -19.57 1.19
C ALA A 305 22.77 -19.69 2.57
N GLU A 306 23.31 -18.59 3.10
CA GLU A 306 23.94 -18.57 4.43
C GLU A 306 22.93 -18.84 5.55
N MET A 307 21.74 -18.25 5.47
CA MET A 307 20.65 -18.52 6.42
C MET A 307 20.21 -19.98 6.37
N ASP A 308 20.12 -20.56 5.17
CA ASP A 308 19.73 -21.94 4.97
C ASP A 308 20.79 -22.89 5.56
N LEU A 309 22.09 -22.60 5.37
CA LEU A 309 23.18 -23.36 6.00
C LEU A 309 23.09 -23.33 7.53
N LEU A 310 22.90 -22.14 8.11
CA LEU A 310 22.78 -21.98 9.56
C LEU A 310 21.57 -22.77 10.10
N CYS A 311 20.44 -22.73 9.40
CA CYS A 311 19.26 -23.52 9.77
C CYS A 311 19.52 -25.03 9.70
N HIS A 312 20.23 -25.53 8.68
CA HIS A 312 20.59 -26.94 8.60
C HIS A 312 21.47 -27.38 9.76
N GLU A 313 22.49 -26.59 10.11
CA GLU A 313 23.42 -26.90 11.20
C GLU A 313 22.68 -26.97 12.55
N ILE A 314 21.79 -26.01 12.80
CA ILE A 314 20.96 -26.01 14.01
C ILE A 314 20.06 -27.26 14.06
N LEU A 315 19.38 -27.60 12.96
CA LEU A 315 18.44 -28.72 12.91
C LEU A 315 19.14 -30.07 12.99
N GLN A 316 20.33 -30.21 12.39
CA GLN A 316 21.15 -31.42 12.45
C GLN A 316 21.55 -31.76 13.89
N GLY A 317 21.81 -30.75 14.73
CA GLY A 317 22.08 -30.93 16.17
C GLY A 317 20.86 -31.25 17.04
N CYS A 318 19.63 -31.15 16.50
CA CYS A 318 18.39 -31.24 17.29
C CYS A 318 17.69 -32.62 17.22
N GLY A 319 17.97 -33.43 16.20
CA GLY A 319 17.40 -34.78 16.00
C GLY A 319 15.91 -34.81 15.61
N ASP A 320 15.40 -36.00 15.27
CA ASP A 320 14.07 -36.16 14.63
C ASP A 320 12.88 -35.65 15.46
N VAL A 321 12.97 -35.75 16.79
CA VAL A 321 11.90 -35.29 17.70
C VAL A 321 11.71 -33.77 17.60
N ALA A 322 12.78 -33.02 17.34
CA ALA A 322 12.70 -31.57 17.17
C ALA A 322 11.96 -31.20 15.87
N LEU A 323 12.13 -31.98 14.80
CA LEU A 323 11.38 -31.80 13.56
C LEU A 323 9.88 -32.03 13.78
N CYS A 324 9.50 -33.07 14.53
CA CYS A 324 8.10 -33.31 14.90
C CYS A 324 7.50 -32.14 15.70
N ILE A 325 8.27 -31.52 16.60
CA ILE A 325 7.84 -30.33 17.35
C ILE A 325 7.62 -29.15 16.38
N LEU A 326 8.55 -28.91 15.46
CA LEU A 326 8.42 -27.85 14.45
C LEU A 326 7.22 -28.07 13.53
N GLN A 327 6.91 -29.30 13.15
CA GLN A 327 5.71 -29.63 12.36
C GLN A 327 4.42 -29.21 13.09
N VAL A 328 4.33 -29.46 14.41
CA VAL A 328 3.18 -29.03 15.21
C VAL A 328 3.10 -27.50 15.32
N VAL A 329 4.24 -26.84 15.52
CA VAL A 329 4.31 -25.36 15.56
C VAL A 329 3.94 -24.74 14.21
N LEU A 330 4.34 -25.34 13.10
CA LEU A 330 3.99 -24.90 11.74
C LEU A 330 2.52 -25.13 11.37
N ALA A 331 1.91 -26.20 11.89
CA ALA A 331 0.53 -26.58 11.61
C ALA A 331 -0.50 -25.79 12.44
N THR A 332 -0.05 -25.08 13.48
CA THR A 332 -0.92 -24.35 14.39
C THR A 332 -1.01 -22.88 13.99
N SER A 333 -2.23 -22.36 13.90
CA SER A 333 -2.46 -20.93 13.63
C SER A 333 -2.13 -20.08 14.88
N PRO A 334 -1.78 -18.79 14.73
CA PRO A 334 -1.52 -17.90 15.87
C PRO A 334 -2.72 -17.79 16.85
N GLU A 335 -3.93 -18.09 16.41
CA GLU A 335 -5.16 -18.13 17.22
C GLU A 335 -5.21 -19.33 18.18
N LEU A 336 -4.53 -20.43 17.84
CA LEU A 336 -4.61 -21.69 18.59
C LEU A 336 -3.69 -21.76 19.82
N GLN A 337 -2.91 -20.70 20.09
CA GLN A 337 -1.94 -20.57 21.19
C GLN A 337 -1.15 -21.87 21.45
N THR A 338 -0.13 -22.13 20.64
CA THR A 338 0.66 -23.38 20.70
C THR A 338 1.49 -23.45 21.97
N THR A 339 1.03 -24.17 22.99
CA THR A 339 1.76 -24.36 24.25
C THR A 339 2.61 -25.64 24.23
N PRO A 340 3.65 -25.75 25.08
CA PRO A 340 4.41 -26.99 25.24
C PRO A 340 3.51 -28.20 25.59
N GLN A 341 2.43 -27.96 26.33
CA GLN A 341 1.43 -28.96 26.70
C GLN A 341 0.64 -29.46 25.48
N LEU A 342 0.26 -28.57 24.56
CA LEU A 342 -0.42 -28.96 23.32
C LEU A 342 0.51 -29.83 22.46
N VAL A 343 1.77 -29.42 22.32
CA VAL A 343 2.79 -30.19 21.58
C VAL A 343 2.98 -31.58 22.20
N ALA A 344 3.10 -31.65 23.54
CA ALA A 344 3.19 -32.90 24.29
C ALA A 344 1.99 -33.83 24.04
N GLN A 345 0.77 -33.28 24.05
CA GLN A 345 -0.46 -34.04 23.80
C GLN A 345 -0.57 -34.56 22.36
N VAL A 346 -0.12 -33.78 21.37
CA VAL A 346 -0.16 -34.17 19.95
C VAL A 346 0.86 -35.26 19.67
N LEU A 347 2.09 -35.09 20.17
CA LEU A 347 3.20 -36.00 19.93
C LEU A 347 3.24 -37.21 20.88
N GLY A 348 2.44 -37.21 21.95
CA GLY A 348 2.40 -38.31 22.93
C GLY A 348 3.68 -38.40 23.79
N ILE A 349 4.39 -37.29 23.97
CA ILE A 349 5.63 -37.20 24.74
C ILE A 349 5.43 -36.37 26.02
N HIS A 350 6.25 -36.62 27.04
CA HIS A 350 6.18 -35.87 28.29
C HIS A 350 6.50 -34.39 28.08
N SER A 351 5.78 -33.49 28.75
CA SER A 351 5.95 -32.04 28.60
C SER A 351 7.39 -31.59 28.90
N ASP A 352 8.07 -32.23 29.85
CA ASP A 352 9.46 -31.89 30.22
C ASP A 352 10.47 -32.24 29.13
N ARG A 353 10.17 -33.27 28.32
CA ARG A 353 11.00 -33.60 27.14
C ARG A 353 10.81 -32.54 26.06
N VAL A 354 9.58 -32.05 25.86
CA VAL A 354 9.28 -30.98 24.89
C VAL A 354 10.05 -29.71 25.25
N THR A 355 10.05 -29.30 26.53
CA THR A 355 10.78 -28.09 26.96
C THR A 355 12.29 -28.20 26.73
N ASN A 356 12.87 -29.39 26.91
CA ASN A 356 14.30 -29.62 26.63
C ASN A 356 14.65 -29.51 25.14
N TYR A 357 13.79 -30.00 24.24
CA TYR A 357 13.99 -29.83 22.79
C TYR A 357 13.69 -28.39 22.34
N LEU A 358 12.70 -27.73 22.93
CA LEU A 358 12.43 -26.31 22.66
C LEU A 358 13.63 -25.45 23.03
N ALA A 359 14.30 -25.71 24.16
CA ALA A 359 15.52 -24.99 24.54
C ALA A 359 16.63 -25.11 23.47
N LYS A 360 16.77 -26.27 22.82
CA LYS A 360 17.70 -26.45 21.68
C LYS A 360 17.25 -25.72 20.41
N LEU A 361 15.94 -25.62 20.19
CA LEU A 361 15.32 -24.91 19.06
C LEU A 361 15.19 -23.40 19.30
N GLY A 362 15.64 -22.88 20.44
CA GLY A 362 15.59 -21.46 20.82
C GLY A 362 16.06 -20.49 19.72
N PRO A 363 17.13 -20.79 18.95
CA PRO A 363 17.56 -19.93 17.84
C PRO A 363 16.51 -19.77 16.73
N ILE A 364 15.66 -20.78 16.51
CA ILE A 364 14.67 -20.87 15.41
C ILE A 364 13.26 -20.49 15.92
N VAL A 365 12.99 -20.75 17.20
CA VAL A 365 11.66 -20.68 17.79
C VAL A 365 11.68 -19.73 18.99
N HIS A 366 10.75 -18.79 19.01
CA HIS A 366 10.50 -17.94 20.15
C HIS A 366 9.80 -18.74 21.25
N ILE A 367 10.50 -18.89 22.38
CA ILE A 367 9.98 -19.50 23.61
C ILE A 367 9.60 -18.36 24.55
N PRO A 368 8.30 -18.17 24.85
CA PRO A 368 7.88 -17.12 25.77
C PRO A 368 8.38 -17.40 27.20
N SER A 369 8.72 -16.33 27.92
CA SER A 369 9.23 -16.37 29.30
C SER A 369 8.24 -16.95 30.32
N THR A 370 6.94 -16.98 29.99
CA THR A 370 5.89 -17.62 30.78
C THR A 370 5.60 -19.02 30.25
N THR A 371 5.46 -20.01 31.14
CA THR A 371 5.17 -21.42 30.83
C THR A 371 3.92 -21.68 29.98
N ASN A 372 3.03 -20.68 29.85
CA ASN A 372 1.78 -20.75 29.08
C ASN A 372 1.76 -19.91 27.80
N GLY A 373 2.86 -19.26 27.41
CA GLY A 373 2.87 -18.45 26.19
C GLY A 373 2.89 -19.32 24.90
N PRO A 374 2.46 -18.77 23.75
CA PRO A 374 2.49 -19.47 22.48
C PRO A 374 3.90 -19.56 21.90
N ILE A 375 4.32 -20.77 21.56
CA ILE A 375 5.53 -21.10 20.81
C ILE A 375 5.34 -20.62 19.36
N ARG A 376 6.28 -19.83 18.84
CA ARG A 376 6.22 -19.31 17.46
C ARG A 376 7.57 -19.43 16.77
N ILE A 377 7.57 -19.64 15.47
CA ILE A 377 8.79 -19.49 14.67
C ILE A 377 9.17 -18.02 14.66
N ARG A 378 10.47 -17.72 14.86
CA ARG A 378 10.96 -16.34 15.03
C ARG A 378 10.75 -15.46 13.80
N HIS A 379 10.77 -16.05 12.60
CA HIS A 379 10.62 -15.29 11.36
C HIS A 379 10.00 -16.13 10.23
N SER A 380 9.33 -15.45 9.28
CA SER A 380 8.70 -16.10 8.13
C SER A 380 9.71 -16.84 7.24
N SER A 381 10.92 -16.30 7.06
CA SER A 381 11.98 -16.91 6.24
C SER A 381 12.34 -18.34 6.68
N ILE A 382 12.32 -18.62 7.98
CA ILE A 382 12.52 -19.95 8.56
C ILE A 382 11.34 -20.86 8.23
N SER A 383 10.12 -20.30 8.31
CA SER A 383 8.90 -21.03 7.95
C SER A 383 8.88 -21.39 6.46
N ASP A 384 9.36 -20.48 5.61
CA ASP A 384 9.50 -20.70 4.17
C ASP A 384 10.59 -21.73 3.85
N PHE A 385 11.70 -21.71 4.59
CA PHE A 385 12.75 -22.73 4.51
C PHE A 385 12.16 -24.12 4.76
N LEU A 386 11.48 -24.33 5.89
CA LEU A 386 10.90 -25.63 6.26
C LEU A 386 9.82 -26.13 5.29
N ARG A 387 9.17 -25.23 4.54
CA ARG A 387 8.15 -25.56 3.53
C ARG A 387 8.70 -25.71 2.11
N SER A 388 9.99 -25.48 1.88
CA SER A 388 10.61 -25.66 0.57
C SER A 388 11.37 -27.00 0.51
N PRO A 389 11.00 -27.91 -0.41
CA PRO A 389 11.69 -29.20 -0.52
C PRO A 389 13.14 -29.04 -1.01
N GLN A 390 13.42 -28.03 -1.84
CA GLN A 390 14.77 -27.73 -2.31
C GLN A 390 15.66 -27.20 -1.19
N ARG A 391 15.12 -26.28 -0.37
CA ARG A 391 15.90 -25.61 0.68
C ARG A 391 16.09 -26.50 1.90
N ALA A 392 15.04 -27.08 2.47
CA ALA A 392 15.14 -27.84 3.73
C ALA A 392 15.58 -29.31 3.58
N GLN A 393 15.53 -29.88 2.38
CA GLN A 393 15.96 -31.26 2.07
C GLN A 393 15.38 -32.28 3.07
N GLN A 394 16.20 -32.90 3.92
CA GLN A 394 15.76 -33.88 4.92
C GLN A 394 14.85 -33.31 6.02
N PHE A 395 14.87 -31.99 6.22
CA PHE A 395 14.03 -31.27 7.18
C PHE A 395 12.76 -30.68 6.54
N TYR A 396 12.49 -30.99 5.27
CA TYR A 396 11.29 -30.53 4.57
C TYR A 396 10.02 -31.06 5.25
N VAL A 397 9.10 -30.14 5.50
CA VAL A 397 7.80 -30.46 6.08
C VAL A 397 6.74 -30.41 4.98
N ALA A 398 6.27 -31.59 4.57
CA ALA A 398 5.25 -31.70 3.54
C ALA A 398 3.91 -31.06 3.98
N PRO A 399 3.22 -30.31 3.10
CA PRO A 399 1.92 -29.71 3.39
C PRO A 399 0.86 -30.73 3.87
N LEU A 400 0.95 -31.96 3.37
CA LEU A 400 0.04 -33.05 3.77
C LEU A 400 0.16 -33.36 5.27
N ILE A 401 1.38 -33.45 5.80
CA ILE A 401 1.66 -33.70 7.22
C ILE A 401 1.09 -32.55 8.08
N LEU A 402 1.28 -31.30 7.64
CA LEU A 402 0.71 -30.14 8.33
C LEU A 402 -0.82 -30.20 8.38
N SER A 403 -1.46 -30.56 7.27
CA SER A 403 -2.92 -30.68 7.20
C SER A 403 -3.47 -31.79 8.10
N GLU A 404 -2.77 -32.93 8.21
CA GLU A 404 -3.13 -34.03 9.10
C GLU A 404 -2.98 -33.65 10.59
N ILE A 405 -1.89 -32.96 10.94
CA ILE A 405 -1.69 -32.47 12.32
C ILE A 405 -2.77 -31.44 12.67
N GLN A 406 -3.06 -30.50 11.77
CA GLN A 406 -4.10 -29.49 11.97
C GLN A 406 -5.49 -30.13 12.13
N ALA A 407 -5.81 -31.12 11.29
CA ALA A 407 -7.02 -31.93 11.39
C ALA A 407 -7.11 -32.67 12.73
N GLY A 408 -6.01 -33.26 13.19
CA GLY A 408 -5.90 -33.90 14.51
C GLY A 408 -6.19 -32.97 15.67
N ILE A 409 -5.62 -31.77 15.65
CA ILE A 409 -5.81 -30.75 16.69
C ILE A 409 -7.26 -30.26 16.70
N TYR A 410 -7.81 -29.95 15.52
CA TYR A 410 -9.22 -29.56 15.37
C TYR A 410 -10.16 -30.64 15.92
N LEU A 411 -9.95 -31.91 15.52
CA LEU A 411 -10.79 -33.02 15.93
C LEU A 411 -10.78 -33.21 17.45
N ARG A 412 -9.63 -33.07 18.12
CA ARG A 412 -9.55 -33.15 19.59
C ARG A 412 -10.39 -32.06 20.27
N LYS A 413 -10.27 -30.81 19.83
CA LYS A 413 -11.05 -29.68 20.37
C LYS A 413 -12.56 -29.84 20.09
N ALA A 414 -12.90 -30.26 18.88
CA ALA A 414 -14.26 -30.50 18.46
C ALA A 414 -14.92 -31.63 19.27
N ILE A 415 -14.27 -32.79 19.40
CA ILE A 415 -14.75 -33.91 20.23
C ILE A 415 -14.89 -33.48 21.70
N ALA A 416 -13.96 -32.70 22.26
CA ALA A 416 -14.08 -32.19 23.62
C ALA A 416 -15.35 -31.34 23.80
N SER A 417 -15.70 -30.54 22.80
CA SER A 417 -16.93 -29.74 22.78
C SER A 417 -18.19 -30.62 22.71
N VAL A 418 -18.18 -31.66 21.86
CA VAL A 418 -19.27 -32.65 21.76
C VAL A 418 -19.45 -33.41 23.07
N ARG A 419 -18.36 -33.88 23.69
CA ARG A 419 -18.38 -34.56 25.00
C ARG A 419 -19.02 -33.70 26.07
N LYS A 420 -18.68 -32.39 26.11
CA LYS A 420 -19.23 -31.45 27.07
C LYS A 420 -20.72 -31.20 26.84
N LYS A 421 -21.15 -31.03 25.59
CA LYS A 421 -22.56 -30.83 25.20
C LYS A 421 -23.43 -32.02 25.59
N HIS A 422 -22.96 -33.24 25.31
CA HIS A 422 -23.73 -34.49 25.45
C HIS A 422 -23.38 -35.32 26.70
N LYS A 423 -22.60 -34.77 27.63
CA LYS A 423 -22.17 -35.42 28.90
C LYS A 423 -21.57 -36.83 28.69
N LEU A 424 -20.75 -37.01 27.65
CA LEU A 424 -20.13 -38.29 27.30
C LEU A 424 -18.88 -38.61 28.15
N LEU A 425 -18.49 -39.89 28.20
CA LEU A 425 -17.27 -40.35 28.89
C LEU A 425 -15.99 -39.70 28.32
N ARG A 426 -14.97 -39.51 29.17
CA ARG A 426 -13.65 -38.98 28.76
C ARG A 426 -12.92 -39.86 27.74
N SER A 427 -13.25 -41.14 27.68
CA SER A 427 -12.69 -42.12 26.74
C SER A 427 -13.35 -42.10 25.35
N TRP A 428 -14.57 -41.55 25.21
CA TRP A 428 -15.31 -41.53 23.93
C TRP A 428 -14.68 -40.55 22.93
N PRO A 429 -14.44 -40.84 21.65
CA PRO A 429 -14.91 -42.02 20.90
C PRO A 429 -13.97 -43.23 20.96
N GLY A 430 -12.88 -43.16 21.71
CA GLY A 430 -11.80 -44.15 21.73
C GLY A 430 -10.68 -43.83 20.73
N GLN A 431 -9.48 -44.35 20.98
CA GLN A 431 -8.30 -44.08 20.15
C GLN A 431 -8.45 -44.66 18.73
N SER A 432 -9.07 -45.84 18.60
CA SER A 432 -9.32 -46.49 17.30
C SER A 432 -10.26 -45.65 16.42
N ALA A 433 -11.39 -45.21 16.98
CA ALA A 433 -12.33 -44.34 16.27
C ALA A 433 -11.69 -43.00 15.88
N PHE A 434 -10.92 -42.39 16.79
CA PHE A 434 -10.20 -41.15 16.53
C PHE A 434 -9.23 -41.26 15.33
N GLN A 435 -8.45 -42.34 15.27
CA GLN A 435 -7.53 -42.61 14.17
C GLN A 435 -8.27 -42.91 12.86
N SER A 436 -9.39 -43.65 12.92
CA SER A 436 -10.20 -43.93 11.73
C SER A 436 -10.79 -42.65 11.12
N ILE A 437 -11.30 -41.72 11.95
CA ILE A 437 -11.81 -40.42 11.49
C ILE A 437 -10.68 -39.61 10.81
N LEU A 438 -9.50 -39.55 11.41
CA LEU A 438 -8.38 -38.81 10.82
C LEU A 438 -7.96 -39.39 9.47
N ARG A 439 -7.83 -40.71 9.38
CA ARG A 439 -7.52 -41.41 8.13
C ARG A 439 -8.57 -41.13 7.05
N LYS A 440 -9.87 -41.15 7.38
CA LYS A 440 -10.96 -40.84 6.45
C LYS A 440 -10.97 -39.37 6.01
N SER A 441 -10.57 -38.45 6.89
CA SER A 441 -10.51 -37.02 6.56
C SER A 441 -9.42 -36.66 5.55
N GLY A 442 -8.32 -37.42 5.51
CA GLY A 442 -7.15 -37.14 4.67
C GLY A 442 -6.59 -35.71 4.86
N GLY A 443 -6.65 -35.18 6.09
CA GLY A 443 -6.22 -33.81 6.41
C GLY A 443 -7.20 -32.70 6.03
N LYS A 444 -8.37 -33.01 5.46
CA LYS A 444 -9.38 -32.00 5.07
C LYS A 444 -10.25 -31.61 6.27
N LEU A 445 -10.08 -30.38 6.76
CA LEU A 445 -10.89 -29.82 7.85
C LEU A 445 -12.40 -29.80 7.55
N LEU A 446 -12.78 -29.59 6.29
CA LEU A 446 -14.18 -29.58 5.87
C LEU A 446 -14.92 -30.88 6.20
N TYR A 447 -14.27 -32.03 6.00
CA TYR A 447 -14.83 -33.33 6.34
C TYR A 447 -15.09 -33.43 7.83
N LEU A 448 -14.11 -33.04 8.65
CA LEU A 448 -14.22 -33.05 10.11
C LEU A 448 -15.30 -32.09 10.60
N GLU A 449 -15.37 -30.89 10.04
CA GLU A 449 -16.41 -29.91 10.36
C GLU A 449 -17.83 -30.44 10.09
N THR A 450 -18.02 -31.05 8.92
CA THR A 450 -19.31 -31.62 8.50
C THR A 450 -19.69 -32.80 9.39
N LEU A 451 -18.74 -33.69 9.67
CA LEU A 451 -18.92 -34.84 10.56
C LEU A 451 -19.25 -34.41 11.99
N ILE A 452 -18.52 -33.44 12.54
CA ILE A 452 -18.74 -32.96 13.90
C ILE A 452 -20.11 -32.30 14.03
N ARG A 453 -20.57 -31.53 13.04
CA ARG A 453 -21.94 -30.97 13.05
C ARG A 453 -22.98 -32.09 13.01
N TYR A 454 -22.83 -33.06 12.12
CA TYR A 454 -23.71 -34.23 12.06
C TYR A 454 -23.79 -35.00 13.38
N ILE A 455 -22.68 -35.16 14.09
CA ILE A 455 -22.65 -35.84 15.40
C ILE A 455 -23.18 -34.92 16.52
N SER A 456 -23.00 -33.61 16.42
CA SER A 456 -23.40 -32.64 17.46
C SER A 456 -24.90 -32.39 17.51
N ASP A 457 -25.61 -32.56 16.39
CA ASP A 457 -27.03 -32.27 16.21
C ASP A 457 -27.92 -33.51 16.42
N THR A 458 -27.65 -34.28 17.48
CA THR A 458 -28.50 -35.39 17.97
C THR A 458 -28.51 -35.55 19.46
N ASP A 459 -29.52 -36.27 19.95
CA ASP A 459 -29.55 -36.81 21.32
C ASP A 459 -28.60 -38.00 21.52
N ASN A 460 -28.23 -38.72 20.44
CA ASN A 460 -27.30 -39.87 20.49
C ASN A 460 -26.12 -39.72 19.51
N PRO A 461 -25.00 -39.09 19.91
CA PRO A 461 -23.82 -38.90 19.07
C PRO A 461 -23.05 -40.19 18.80
N ALA A 462 -23.14 -41.20 19.68
CA ALA A 462 -22.41 -42.45 19.52
C ALA A 462 -22.96 -43.28 18.35
N GLU A 463 -24.28 -43.36 18.21
CA GLU A 463 -24.93 -44.10 17.11
C GLU A 463 -24.62 -43.49 15.74
N ARG A 464 -24.67 -42.15 15.62
CA ARG A 464 -24.30 -41.46 14.38
C ARG A 464 -22.83 -41.66 14.01
N LEU A 465 -21.95 -41.71 15.01
CA LEU A 465 -20.54 -41.97 14.76
C LEU A 465 -20.32 -43.40 14.25
N THR A 466 -20.99 -44.41 14.83
CA THR A 466 -20.93 -45.80 14.35
C THR A 466 -21.35 -45.89 12.88
N LYS A 467 -22.47 -45.25 12.51
CA LYS A 467 -22.97 -45.21 11.12
C LYS A 467 -21.96 -44.66 10.10
N VAL A 468 -21.06 -43.76 10.51
CA VAL A 468 -20.01 -43.22 9.64
C VAL A 468 -18.77 -44.13 9.62
N LEU A 469 -18.50 -44.83 10.72
CA LEU A 469 -17.35 -45.72 10.87
C LEU A 469 -17.59 -47.14 10.34
N ASP A 470 -18.83 -47.53 10.05
CA ASP A 470 -19.23 -48.89 9.62
C ASP A 470 -18.64 -49.34 8.26
N SER A 471 -17.84 -48.51 7.57
CA SER A 471 -17.11 -48.91 6.37
C SER A 471 -15.60 -48.65 6.49
N ASP A 472 -14.82 -49.72 6.61
CA ASP A 472 -13.35 -49.66 6.82
C ASP A 472 -12.54 -49.69 5.50
N GLN A 473 -13.20 -49.42 4.37
CA GLN A 473 -12.55 -49.36 3.06
C GLN A 473 -11.71 -48.10 2.93
N GLN A 474 -10.46 -48.25 2.48
CA GLN A 474 -9.57 -47.13 2.20
C GLN A 474 -10.01 -46.46 0.90
N ARG A 475 -10.64 -45.28 1.01
CA ARG A 475 -11.19 -44.50 -0.11
C ARG A 475 -10.46 -43.16 -0.24
N SER A 476 -10.64 -42.51 -1.38
CA SER A 476 -10.14 -41.13 -1.54
C SER A 476 -10.89 -40.18 -0.59
N PRO A 477 -10.28 -39.08 -0.13
CA PRO A 477 -10.95 -38.13 0.76
C PRO A 477 -12.23 -37.52 0.17
N THR A 478 -12.30 -37.41 -1.16
CA THR A 478 -13.52 -36.95 -1.87
C THR A 478 -14.63 -38.00 -1.79
N ALA A 479 -14.30 -39.29 -1.97
CA ALA A 479 -15.28 -40.37 -1.83
C ALA A 479 -15.77 -40.55 -0.38
N GLU A 480 -14.92 -40.30 0.62
CA GLU A 480 -15.34 -40.27 2.03
C GLU A 480 -16.30 -39.11 2.31
N MET A 481 -16.07 -37.93 1.72
CA MET A 481 -17.01 -36.81 1.81
C MET A 481 -18.35 -37.14 1.14
N ASP A 482 -18.33 -37.79 -0.02
CA ASP A 482 -19.54 -38.22 -0.73
C ASP A 482 -20.35 -39.22 0.10
N LEU A 483 -19.69 -40.19 0.74
CA LEU A 483 -20.33 -41.13 1.65
C LEU A 483 -20.94 -40.41 2.87
N LEU A 484 -20.22 -39.45 3.46
CA LEU A 484 -20.75 -38.66 4.57
C LEU A 484 -22.02 -37.90 4.17
N CYS A 485 -22.03 -37.28 3.00
CA CYS A 485 -23.22 -36.64 2.44
C CYS A 485 -24.37 -37.65 2.23
N GLN A 486 -24.10 -38.84 1.67
CA GLN A 486 -25.10 -39.90 1.51
C GLN A 486 -25.68 -40.37 2.85
N VAL A 487 -24.85 -40.53 3.88
CA VAL A 487 -25.30 -40.93 5.23
C VAL A 487 -26.21 -39.87 5.83
N ILE A 488 -25.89 -38.58 5.66
CA ILE A 488 -26.74 -37.46 6.12
C ILE A 488 -28.07 -37.48 5.37
N LEU A 489 -28.05 -37.63 4.04
CA LEU A 489 -29.24 -37.56 3.19
C LEU A 489 -30.14 -38.80 3.29
N ARG A 490 -29.62 -39.99 3.65
CA ARG A 490 -30.44 -41.20 3.89
C ARG A 490 -31.48 -41.03 4.99
N GLY A 491 -31.23 -40.13 5.96
CA GLY A 491 -32.18 -39.78 7.00
C GLY A 491 -33.18 -38.69 6.61
N CYS A 492 -33.05 -38.12 5.42
CA CYS A 492 -33.85 -37.00 4.93
C CYS A 492 -34.89 -37.49 3.92
N GLY A 493 -36.15 -37.10 4.07
CA GLY A 493 -37.22 -37.45 3.11
C GLY A 493 -37.17 -36.62 1.81
N ASP A 494 -38.02 -36.95 0.84
CA ASP A 494 -38.09 -36.28 -0.48
C ASP A 494 -38.28 -34.76 -0.41
N VAL A 495 -38.95 -34.26 0.63
CA VAL A 495 -39.15 -32.83 0.88
C VAL A 495 -37.81 -32.11 1.11
N ALA A 496 -36.83 -32.77 1.74
CA ALA A 496 -35.51 -32.20 1.95
C ALA A 496 -34.71 -32.07 0.64
N LEU A 497 -34.85 -33.02 -0.28
CA LEU A 497 -34.24 -32.94 -1.61
C LEU A 497 -34.85 -31.80 -2.44
N ARG A 498 -36.16 -31.58 -2.34
CA ARG A 498 -36.84 -30.43 -2.97
C ARG A 498 -36.38 -29.09 -2.37
N ILE A 499 -36.12 -29.03 -1.07
CA ILE A 499 -35.53 -27.87 -0.41
C ILE A 499 -34.12 -27.59 -0.95
N LEU A 500 -33.27 -28.62 -1.03
CA LEU A 500 -31.92 -28.49 -1.60
C LEU A 500 -31.96 -28.04 -3.06
N GLN A 501 -32.96 -28.49 -3.84
CA GLN A 501 -33.16 -28.06 -5.23
C GLN A 501 -33.40 -26.56 -5.36
N VAL A 502 -34.24 -25.99 -4.47
CA VAL A 502 -34.49 -24.55 -4.43
C VAL A 502 -33.24 -23.80 -3.97
N VAL A 503 -32.58 -24.26 -2.91
CA VAL A 503 -31.37 -23.63 -2.35
C VAL A 503 -30.21 -23.62 -3.35
N LEU A 504 -30.03 -24.70 -4.13
CA LEU A 504 -29.02 -24.80 -5.20
C LEU A 504 -29.31 -23.88 -6.38
N ALA A 505 -30.59 -23.65 -6.69
CA ALA A 505 -31.00 -22.79 -7.80
C ALA A 505 -30.92 -21.29 -7.46
N THR A 506 -30.84 -20.95 -6.17
CA THR A 506 -30.79 -19.57 -5.68
C THR A 506 -29.37 -19.13 -5.35
N SER A 507 -28.97 -17.96 -5.84
CA SER A 507 -27.66 -17.37 -5.54
C SER A 507 -27.55 -16.97 -4.06
N PRO A 508 -26.40 -17.22 -3.39
CA PRO A 508 -26.17 -16.82 -2.00
C PRO A 508 -26.19 -15.30 -1.78
N GLU A 509 -26.10 -14.50 -2.85
CA GLU A 509 -26.15 -13.03 -2.81
C GLU A 509 -27.57 -12.46 -2.74
N LEU A 510 -28.60 -13.31 -2.81
CA LEU A 510 -29.99 -12.87 -2.69
C LEU A 510 -30.38 -12.74 -1.21
N PRO A 511 -30.70 -11.52 -0.70
CA PRO A 511 -31.19 -11.33 0.67
C PRO A 511 -32.57 -11.94 0.92
N THR A 512 -33.14 -12.65 -0.06
CA THR A 512 -34.46 -13.27 -0.01
C THR A 512 -34.42 -14.78 0.22
N ASN A 513 -33.25 -15.44 0.33
CA ASN A 513 -33.18 -16.90 0.55
C ASN A 513 -33.49 -17.28 2.01
N THR A 514 -34.71 -17.01 2.46
CA THR A 514 -35.18 -17.26 3.83
C THR A 514 -36.01 -18.55 3.88
N PRO A 515 -36.24 -19.13 5.08
CA PRO A 515 -37.16 -20.28 5.22
C PRO A 515 -38.56 -20.00 4.66
N GLN A 516 -39.01 -18.75 4.75
CA GLN A 516 -40.27 -18.28 4.18
C GLN A 516 -40.26 -18.32 2.64
N PHE A 517 -39.15 -17.95 2.00
CA PHE A 517 -39.00 -18.03 0.55
C PHE A 517 -39.02 -19.47 0.05
N VAL A 518 -38.31 -20.38 0.72
CA VAL A 518 -38.30 -21.81 0.37
C VAL A 518 -39.70 -22.42 0.54
N ALA A 519 -40.43 -22.02 1.58
CA ALA A 519 -41.83 -22.42 1.82
C ALA A 519 -42.76 -21.98 0.68
N GLN A 520 -42.66 -20.71 0.26
CA GLN A 520 -43.46 -20.16 -0.85
C GLN A 520 -43.10 -20.77 -2.21
N ALA A 521 -41.82 -21.08 -2.44
CA ALA A 521 -41.37 -21.69 -3.70
C ALA A 521 -41.86 -23.14 -3.86
N LEU A 522 -42.00 -23.88 -2.74
CA LEU A 522 -42.40 -25.28 -2.73
C LEU A 522 -43.89 -25.52 -2.45
N ASP A 523 -44.63 -24.47 -2.06
CA ASP A 523 -46.01 -24.53 -1.59
C ASP A 523 -46.17 -25.45 -0.36
N ILE A 524 -45.28 -25.26 0.63
CA ILE A 524 -45.21 -26.05 1.87
C ILE A 524 -45.28 -25.12 3.07
N ASP A 525 -45.84 -25.58 4.18
CA ASP A 525 -45.87 -24.84 5.45
C ASP A 525 -44.45 -24.47 5.94
N GLN A 526 -44.29 -23.23 6.41
CA GLN A 526 -43.00 -22.70 6.85
C GLN A 526 -42.41 -23.49 8.03
N ASN A 527 -43.25 -23.98 8.96
CA ASN A 527 -42.76 -24.75 10.11
C ASN A 527 -42.25 -26.12 9.65
N ALA A 528 -42.90 -26.74 8.67
CA ALA A 528 -42.43 -27.99 8.07
C ALA A 528 -41.07 -27.79 7.37
N VAL A 529 -40.85 -26.66 6.69
CA VAL A 529 -39.55 -26.33 6.08
C VAL A 529 -38.46 -26.15 7.14
N THR A 530 -38.74 -25.47 8.25
CA THR A 530 -37.75 -25.31 9.34
C THR A 530 -37.36 -26.64 9.98
N GLY A 531 -38.30 -27.58 10.12
CA GLY A 531 -38.01 -28.93 10.61
C GLY A 531 -37.09 -29.74 9.70
N HIS A 532 -37.26 -29.64 8.37
CA HIS A 532 -36.39 -30.31 7.40
C HIS A 532 -35.02 -29.59 7.27
N LEU A 533 -34.99 -28.26 7.39
CA LEU A 533 -33.73 -27.50 7.41
C LEU A 533 -32.87 -27.90 8.61
N ALA A 534 -33.46 -28.14 9.79
CA ALA A 534 -32.72 -28.61 10.97
C ALA A 534 -32.00 -29.95 10.72
N GLN A 535 -32.58 -30.86 9.92
CA GLN A 535 -31.94 -32.11 9.51
C GLN A 535 -30.80 -31.89 8.51
N LEU A 536 -30.92 -30.87 7.66
CA LEU A 536 -29.92 -30.48 6.66
C LEU A 536 -28.80 -29.57 7.21
N GLY A 537 -28.84 -29.18 8.48
CA GLY A 537 -27.87 -28.28 9.13
C GLY A 537 -26.38 -28.63 8.95
N PRO A 538 -25.98 -29.92 8.86
CA PRO A 538 -24.59 -30.29 8.53
C PRO A 538 -24.14 -29.85 7.12
N ILE A 539 -25.07 -29.76 6.17
CA ILE A 539 -24.86 -29.49 4.74
C ILE A 539 -25.18 -28.01 4.40
N VAL A 540 -26.22 -27.47 5.05
CA VAL A 540 -26.80 -26.16 4.76
C VAL A 540 -26.55 -25.20 5.93
N HIS A 541 -26.24 -23.94 5.61
CA HIS A 541 -26.21 -22.87 6.60
C HIS A 541 -27.64 -22.44 6.93
N ILE A 542 -28.00 -22.52 8.21
CA ILE A 542 -29.31 -22.09 8.71
C ILE A 542 -29.10 -20.79 9.49
N PRO A 543 -29.80 -19.70 9.13
CA PRO A 543 -29.69 -18.43 9.83
C PRO A 543 -30.24 -18.52 11.27
N SER A 544 -29.72 -17.69 12.17
CA SER A 544 -30.19 -17.64 13.56
C SER A 544 -31.59 -17.01 13.61
N ALA A 545 -32.48 -17.52 14.47
CA ALA A 545 -33.86 -17.02 14.56
C ALA A 545 -33.88 -15.49 14.77
N GLY A 546 -34.42 -14.75 13.79
CA GLY A 546 -34.51 -13.29 13.82
C GLY A 546 -33.51 -12.53 12.93
N THR A 547 -32.57 -13.21 12.25
CA THR A 547 -31.69 -12.56 11.25
C THR A 547 -32.19 -12.81 9.83
N ASN A 548 -32.07 -11.80 8.95
CA ASN A 548 -32.45 -11.88 7.54
C ASN A 548 -31.36 -12.55 6.68
N ASP A 549 -30.55 -13.43 7.29
CA ASP A 549 -29.40 -14.05 6.63
C ASP A 549 -29.87 -15.14 5.66
N PRO A 550 -29.25 -15.25 4.46
CA PRO A 550 -29.66 -16.21 3.45
C PRO A 550 -29.26 -17.65 3.83
N ILE A 551 -30.10 -18.60 3.46
CA ILE A 551 -29.80 -20.03 3.46
C ILE A 551 -28.83 -20.30 2.30
N TYR A 552 -27.77 -21.08 2.51
CA TYR A 552 -26.87 -21.49 1.43
C TYR A 552 -26.17 -22.81 1.76
N ILE A 553 -25.68 -23.50 0.74
CA ILE A 553 -24.87 -24.70 0.93
C ILE A 553 -23.49 -24.29 1.43
N ARG A 554 -23.04 -24.90 2.53
CA ARG A 554 -21.85 -24.46 3.26
C ARG A 554 -20.55 -24.55 2.46
N HIS A 555 -20.48 -25.39 1.44
CA HIS A 555 -19.27 -25.58 0.64
C HIS A 555 -19.56 -26.08 -0.78
N SER A 556 -18.75 -25.64 -1.77
CA SER A 556 -18.89 -26.00 -3.18
C SER A 556 -18.83 -27.51 -3.43
N SER A 557 -17.95 -28.24 -2.73
CA SER A 557 -17.82 -29.70 -2.88
C SER A 557 -19.12 -30.47 -2.59
N ILE A 558 -19.98 -29.92 -1.75
CA ILE A 558 -21.31 -30.49 -1.43
C ILE A 558 -22.26 -30.21 -2.61
N SER A 559 -22.23 -29.00 -3.15
CA SER A 559 -22.97 -28.65 -4.37
C SER A 559 -22.54 -29.53 -5.55
N ASP A 560 -21.23 -29.73 -5.74
CA ASP A 560 -20.67 -30.59 -6.80
C ASP A 560 -21.09 -32.05 -6.66
N PHE A 561 -21.26 -32.53 -5.43
CA PHE A 561 -21.82 -33.85 -5.15
C PHE A 561 -23.29 -33.90 -5.57
N LEU A 562 -24.13 -32.99 -5.05
CA LEU A 562 -25.58 -32.97 -5.31
C LEU A 562 -25.93 -32.80 -6.79
N LEU A 563 -25.11 -32.06 -7.54
CA LEU A 563 -25.28 -31.81 -8.97
C LEU A 563 -24.68 -32.89 -9.88
N SER A 564 -23.99 -33.90 -9.33
CA SER A 564 -23.40 -34.99 -10.10
C SER A 564 -24.28 -36.25 -10.02
N PRO A 565 -24.91 -36.68 -11.12
CA PRO A 565 -25.78 -37.86 -11.12
C PRO A 565 -25.02 -39.15 -10.79
N GLU A 566 -23.75 -39.24 -11.20
CA GLU A 566 -22.87 -40.39 -10.91
C GLU A 566 -22.51 -40.49 -9.42
N ARG A 567 -22.26 -39.34 -8.76
CA ARG A 567 -21.81 -39.30 -7.35
C ARG A 567 -22.98 -39.36 -6.37
N ALA A 568 -24.05 -38.59 -6.61
CA ALA A 568 -25.19 -38.51 -5.70
C ALA A 568 -26.20 -39.65 -5.87
N GLN A 569 -26.22 -40.34 -7.02
CA GLN A 569 -27.11 -41.46 -7.29
C GLN A 569 -28.58 -41.11 -6.98
N GLN A 570 -29.23 -41.81 -6.03
CA GLN A 570 -30.61 -41.55 -5.60
C GLN A 570 -30.83 -40.17 -4.93
N PHE A 571 -29.76 -39.49 -4.53
CA PHE A 571 -29.79 -38.16 -3.93
C PHE A 571 -29.44 -37.05 -4.91
N TYR A 572 -29.38 -37.36 -6.22
CA TYR A 572 -29.14 -36.38 -7.25
C TYR A 572 -30.22 -35.31 -7.27
N VAL A 573 -29.79 -34.05 -7.22
CA VAL A 573 -30.68 -32.89 -7.27
C VAL A 573 -30.59 -32.27 -8.66
N ALA A 574 -31.62 -32.51 -9.47
CA ALA A 574 -31.68 -31.96 -10.83
C ALA A 574 -31.69 -30.42 -10.78
N PRO A 575 -30.78 -29.73 -11.48
CA PRO A 575 -30.79 -28.28 -11.53
C PRO A 575 -32.10 -27.80 -12.16
N LEU A 576 -32.73 -26.80 -11.54
CA LEU A 576 -33.93 -26.17 -12.09
C LEU A 576 -33.60 -25.56 -13.46
N SER A 577 -34.51 -25.70 -14.42
CA SER A 577 -34.35 -25.04 -15.72
C SER A 577 -34.24 -23.52 -15.54
N LYS A 578 -33.54 -22.81 -16.44
CA LYS A 578 -33.42 -21.34 -16.40
C LYS A 578 -34.79 -20.67 -16.23
N ASN A 579 -35.83 -21.20 -16.88
CA ASN A 579 -37.19 -20.71 -16.78
C ASN A 579 -37.83 -20.94 -15.40
N GLN A 580 -37.62 -22.09 -14.77
CA GLN A 580 -38.14 -22.37 -13.42
C GLN A 580 -37.48 -21.48 -12.37
N THR A 581 -36.16 -21.29 -12.45
CA THR A 581 -35.44 -20.36 -11.56
C THR A 581 -35.91 -18.92 -11.76
N LEU A 582 -36.15 -18.51 -13.01
CA LEU A 582 -36.68 -17.19 -13.32
C LEU A 582 -38.13 -17.00 -12.84
N VAL A 583 -38.97 -18.03 -12.90
CA VAL A 583 -40.35 -18.00 -12.38
C VAL A 583 -40.35 -17.77 -10.86
N ILE A 584 -39.51 -18.51 -10.13
CA ILE A 584 -39.38 -18.37 -8.68
C ILE A 584 -38.87 -16.96 -8.36
N TYR A 585 -37.83 -16.50 -9.06
CA TYR A 585 -37.28 -15.16 -8.91
C TYR A 585 -38.29 -14.04 -9.19
N LEU A 586 -39.06 -14.16 -10.29
CA LEU A 586 -40.09 -13.20 -10.69
C LEU A 586 -41.20 -13.10 -9.65
N ARG A 587 -41.68 -14.24 -9.12
CA ARG A 587 -42.71 -14.26 -8.07
C ARG A 587 -42.26 -13.52 -6.80
N THR A 588 -41.01 -13.69 -6.38
CA THR A 588 -40.46 -13.01 -5.21
C THR A 588 -40.31 -11.51 -5.42
N MET A 589 -39.81 -11.11 -6.59
CA MET A 589 -39.66 -9.70 -6.93
C MET A 589 -41.02 -9.00 -7.01
N ILE A 590 -42.05 -9.66 -7.56
CA ILE A 590 -43.44 -9.18 -7.58
C ILE A 590 -44.04 -9.10 -6.17
N ALA A 591 -43.75 -10.06 -5.28
CA ALA A 591 -44.20 -9.98 -3.88
C ALA A 591 -43.67 -8.71 -3.19
N GLY A 592 -42.44 -8.28 -3.51
CA GLY A 592 -41.90 -6.99 -3.06
C GLY A 592 -42.63 -5.76 -3.62
N VAL A 593 -43.21 -5.86 -4.83
CA VAL A 593 -44.06 -4.80 -5.42
C VAL A 593 -45.43 -4.79 -4.73
N HIS A 594 -46.00 -5.97 -4.48
CA HIS A 594 -47.26 -6.13 -3.77
C HIS A 594 -47.21 -5.54 -2.36
N THR A 595 -46.16 -5.80 -1.58
CA THR A 595 -46.03 -5.25 -0.22
C THR A 595 -45.85 -3.74 -0.22
N LYS A 596 -45.23 -3.16 -1.25
CA LYS A 596 -45.01 -1.71 -1.35
C LYS A 596 -46.26 -0.94 -1.78
N HIS A 597 -47.08 -1.51 -2.66
CA HIS A 597 -48.23 -0.83 -3.29
C HIS A 597 -49.60 -1.38 -2.87
N GLU A 598 -49.65 -2.26 -1.86
CA GLU A 598 -50.90 -2.84 -1.30
C GLU A 598 -51.82 -3.48 -2.37
N LEU A 599 -51.22 -4.15 -3.35
CA LEU A 599 -51.96 -4.78 -4.45
C LEU A 599 -52.67 -6.08 -3.99
N PRO A 600 -53.65 -6.60 -4.74
CA PRO A 600 -54.29 -7.89 -4.43
C PRO A 600 -53.34 -9.08 -4.62
N GLN A 601 -53.51 -10.15 -3.83
CA GLN A 601 -52.70 -11.39 -3.97
C GLN A 601 -52.83 -12.06 -5.36
N SER A 602 -53.90 -11.77 -6.10
CA SER A 602 -54.12 -12.26 -7.46
C SER A 602 -53.37 -11.48 -8.54
N TRP A 603 -52.71 -10.37 -8.20
CA TRP A 603 -51.94 -9.53 -9.12
C TRP A 603 -50.52 -10.08 -9.33
N PRO A 604 -49.95 -10.08 -10.56
CA PRO A 604 -50.48 -9.56 -11.82
C PRO A 604 -51.36 -10.55 -12.62
N GLY A 605 -51.67 -11.71 -12.05
CA GLY A 605 -52.39 -12.78 -12.72
C GLY A 605 -51.48 -13.74 -13.51
N GLN A 606 -51.95 -14.97 -13.69
CA GLN A 606 -51.16 -16.05 -14.30
C GLN A 606 -50.86 -15.83 -15.79
N SER A 607 -51.75 -15.12 -16.50
CA SER A 607 -51.56 -14.74 -17.91
C SER A 607 -50.42 -13.71 -18.07
N ALA A 608 -50.40 -12.67 -17.23
CA ALA A 608 -49.34 -11.66 -17.22
C ALA A 608 -47.98 -12.28 -16.86
N LEU A 609 -47.92 -13.17 -15.86
CA LEU A 609 -46.69 -13.91 -15.52
C LEU A 609 -46.14 -14.70 -16.71
N ARG A 610 -47.00 -15.42 -17.44
CA ARG A 610 -46.57 -16.16 -18.64
C ARG A 610 -46.03 -15.25 -19.73
N SER A 611 -46.68 -14.11 -19.96
CA SER A 611 -46.23 -13.12 -20.95
C SER A 611 -44.90 -12.47 -20.57
N ILE A 612 -44.69 -12.11 -19.30
CA ILE A 612 -43.41 -11.59 -18.79
C ILE A 612 -42.29 -12.63 -18.99
N LEU A 613 -42.56 -13.90 -18.66
CA LEU A 613 -41.60 -14.97 -18.83
C LEU A 613 -41.21 -15.16 -20.29
N GLN A 614 -42.19 -15.11 -21.20
CA GLN A 614 -41.95 -15.17 -22.64
C GLN A 614 -41.09 -13.99 -23.13
N LYS A 615 -41.46 -12.76 -22.78
CA LYS A 615 -40.72 -11.54 -23.16
C LYS A 615 -39.31 -11.47 -22.56
N SER A 616 -39.12 -12.01 -21.35
CA SER A 616 -37.81 -12.01 -20.70
C SER A 616 -36.76 -12.89 -21.37
N GLY A 617 -37.18 -13.89 -22.16
CA GLY A 617 -36.30 -14.88 -22.79
C GLY A 617 -35.35 -15.62 -21.82
N GLY A 618 -35.66 -15.66 -20.52
CA GLY A 618 -34.78 -16.25 -19.51
C GLY A 618 -33.71 -15.29 -18.95
N HIS A 619 -33.71 -14.01 -19.33
CA HIS A 619 -32.73 -13.03 -18.85
C HIS A 619 -33.16 -12.38 -17.53
N ARG A 620 -32.33 -12.55 -16.50
CA ARG A 620 -32.55 -11.95 -15.17
C ARG A 620 -32.60 -10.42 -15.19
N VAL A 621 -31.78 -9.79 -16.04
CA VAL A 621 -31.69 -8.33 -16.19
C VAL A 621 -33.05 -7.73 -16.57
N TYR A 622 -33.84 -8.43 -17.40
CA TYR A 622 -35.19 -8.01 -17.77
C TYR A 622 -36.11 -7.95 -16.55
N VAL A 623 -36.16 -9.04 -15.77
CA VAL A 623 -37.00 -9.13 -14.55
C VAL A 623 -36.58 -8.09 -13.50
N ASP A 624 -35.28 -7.90 -13.33
CA ASP A 624 -34.68 -6.90 -12.44
C ASP A 624 -35.07 -5.46 -12.84
N THR A 625 -35.01 -5.15 -14.13
CA THR A 625 -35.36 -3.83 -14.68
C THR A 625 -36.87 -3.59 -14.59
N LEU A 626 -37.67 -4.60 -14.95
CA LEU A 626 -39.14 -4.54 -14.93
C LEU A 626 -39.64 -4.32 -13.50
N THR A 627 -39.15 -5.08 -12.54
CA THR A 627 -39.60 -4.95 -11.14
C THR A 627 -39.31 -3.55 -10.62
N ARG A 628 -38.12 -2.99 -10.90
CA ARG A 628 -37.78 -1.62 -10.49
C ARG A 628 -38.65 -0.59 -11.20
N TYR A 629 -38.95 -0.78 -12.49
CA TYR A 629 -39.86 0.09 -13.23
C TYR A 629 -41.27 0.11 -12.62
N LEU A 630 -41.79 -1.04 -12.18
CA LEU A 630 -43.06 -1.14 -11.47
C LEU A 630 -43.00 -0.53 -10.06
N THR A 631 -41.84 -0.60 -9.40
CA THR A 631 -41.63 -0.12 -8.02
C THR A 631 -41.57 1.41 -7.88
N VAL A 632 -41.11 2.13 -8.92
CA VAL A 632 -40.87 3.59 -8.89
C VAL A 632 -42.14 4.41 -9.22
N GLY A 633 -43.14 3.82 -9.85
CA GLY A 633 -44.36 4.50 -10.30
C GLY A 633 -45.48 4.58 -9.26
N ILE A 634 -46.41 5.51 -9.47
CA ILE A 634 -47.64 5.67 -8.67
C ILE A 634 -48.68 4.57 -8.99
N ASP A 635 -48.64 4.03 -10.22
CA ASP A 635 -49.58 3.00 -10.70
C ASP A 635 -48.80 1.86 -11.38
N PRO A 636 -48.51 0.76 -10.65
CA PRO A 636 -47.79 -0.38 -11.20
C PRO A 636 -48.60 -1.16 -12.23
N ASP A 637 -49.93 -1.16 -12.15
CA ASP A 637 -50.79 -1.92 -13.06
C ASP A 637 -50.80 -1.28 -14.45
N LYS A 638 -50.98 0.04 -14.54
CA LYS A 638 -50.89 0.79 -15.80
C LYS A 638 -49.52 0.67 -16.46
N ARG A 639 -48.45 0.62 -15.66
CA ARG A 639 -47.08 0.42 -16.14
C ARG A 639 -46.86 -1.00 -16.66
N LEU A 640 -47.41 -2.00 -15.97
CA LEU A 640 -47.37 -3.37 -16.42
C LEU A 640 -48.13 -3.54 -17.73
N MET A 641 -49.32 -2.95 -17.86
CA MET A 641 -50.10 -2.99 -19.11
C MET A 641 -49.38 -2.31 -20.28
N LYS A 642 -48.56 -1.27 -20.04
CA LYS A 642 -47.68 -0.70 -21.09
C LYS A 642 -46.58 -1.65 -21.54
N VAL A 643 -46.02 -2.44 -20.63
CA VAL A 643 -44.99 -3.45 -20.96
C VAL A 643 -45.61 -4.64 -21.68
N LEU A 644 -46.84 -5.01 -21.33
CA LEU A 644 -47.56 -6.13 -21.95
C LEU A 644 -48.20 -5.75 -23.29
N GLY A 645 -48.67 -4.51 -23.45
CA GLY A 645 -49.39 -4.00 -24.61
C GLY A 645 -48.53 -3.31 -25.67
N SER A 646 -47.20 -3.33 -25.57
CA SER A 646 -46.32 -2.87 -26.64
C SER A 646 -46.28 -3.89 -27.78
N GLU A 647 -47.33 -3.93 -28.59
CA GLU A 647 -47.34 -4.62 -29.89
C GLU A 647 -46.72 -3.71 -30.94
N LEU A 648 -45.55 -4.07 -31.48
CA LEU A 648 -45.01 -3.44 -32.70
C LEU A 648 -44.41 -4.50 -33.63
N GLU A 649 -45.08 -4.65 -34.77
CA GLU A 649 -44.64 -5.07 -36.11
C GLU A 649 -43.56 -6.17 -36.24
N GLN A 650 -44.04 -7.41 -36.47
CA GLN A 650 -43.54 -8.46 -37.40
C GLN A 650 -42.03 -8.68 -37.67
N HIS A 651 -41.11 -8.27 -36.79
CA HIS A 651 -39.73 -8.74 -36.84
C HIS A 651 -39.39 -9.64 -35.64
N GLU A 652 -38.60 -10.67 -35.90
CA GLU A 652 -38.24 -11.75 -34.97
C GLU A 652 -37.94 -11.21 -33.55
N THR A 653 -38.83 -11.52 -32.60
CA THR A 653 -38.75 -11.05 -31.21
C THR A 653 -37.56 -11.68 -30.50
N SER A 654 -36.40 -11.03 -30.56
CA SER A 654 -35.25 -11.41 -29.74
C SER A 654 -35.46 -10.96 -28.28
N PRO A 655 -34.97 -11.71 -27.28
CA PRO A 655 -35.04 -11.29 -25.87
C PRO A 655 -34.34 -9.95 -25.58
N GLU A 656 -33.34 -9.59 -26.39
CA GLU A 656 -32.62 -8.33 -26.31
C GLU A 656 -33.50 -7.16 -26.77
N PHE A 657 -34.32 -7.36 -27.81
CA PHE A 657 -35.27 -6.36 -28.29
C PHE A 657 -36.32 -6.01 -27.22
N GLU A 658 -36.84 -7.00 -26.50
CA GLU A 658 -37.76 -6.78 -25.38
C GLU A 658 -37.08 -6.02 -24.22
N LEU A 659 -35.81 -6.32 -23.92
CA LEU A 659 -35.05 -5.59 -22.92
C LEU A 659 -34.82 -4.12 -23.34
N TYR A 660 -34.50 -3.86 -24.60
CA TYR A 660 -34.32 -2.50 -25.13
C TYR A 660 -35.64 -1.73 -25.17
N THR A 661 -36.75 -2.40 -25.47
CA THR A 661 -38.10 -1.83 -25.36
C THR A 661 -38.41 -1.42 -23.92
N LEU A 662 -38.06 -2.26 -22.95
CA LEU A 662 -38.20 -1.93 -21.53
C LEU A 662 -37.31 -0.75 -21.11
N TYR A 663 -36.06 -0.67 -21.59
CA TYR A 663 -35.20 0.49 -21.38
C TYR A 663 -35.82 1.78 -21.92
N ARG A 664 -36.40 1.73 -23.12
CA ARG A 664 -37.09 2.87 -23.72
C ARG A 664 -38.31 3.32 -22.89
N LEU A 665 -39.12 2.38 -22.40
CA LEU A 665 -40.24 2.67 -21.49
C LEU A 665 -39.80 3.33 -20.17
N VAL A 666 -38.60 2.98 -19.66
CA VAL A 666 -38.00 3.64 -18.50
C VAL A 666 -37.64 5.09 -18.85
N LEU A 667 -36.99 5.33 -19.99
CA LEU A 667 -36.58 6.66 -20.43
C LEU A 667 -37.79 7.57 -20.73
N ASP A 668 -38.80 7.05 -21.41
CA ASP A 668 -40.04 7.78 -21.74
C ASP A 668 -40.89 8.11 -20.50
N SER A 669 -40.59 7.53 -19.34
CA SER A 669 -41.26 7.88 -18.07
C SER A 669 -40.73 9.15 -17.42
N CYS A 670 -39.67 9.75 -17.98
CA CYS A 670 -39.02 10.94 -17.49
C CYS A 670 -39.39 12.18 -18.33
N ASP A 671 -39.69 13.29 -17.66
CA ASP A 671 -40.09 14.54 -18.32
C ASP A 671 -38.81 15.28 -18.78
N ASN A 672 -38.59 15.40 -20.09
CA ASN A 672 -37.48 16.09 -20.78
C ASN A 672 -36.33 15.19 -21.30
N PHE A 673 -36.50 14.66 -22.52
CA PHE A 673 -35.54 13.77 -23.20
C PHE A 673 -34.13 14.36 -23.37
N TYR A 674 -34.01 15.66 -23.64
CA TYR A 674 -32.73 16.32 -23.89
C TYR A 674 -31.83 16.29 -22.64
N ARG A 675 -32.42 16.58 -21.47
CA ARG A 675 -31.70 16.56 -20.19
C ARG A 675 -31.28 15.16 -19.77
N ILE A 676 -32.13 14.17 -20.01
CA ILE A 676 -31.84 12.76 -19.72
C ILE A 676 -30.68 12.29 -20.58
N ARG A 677 -30.70 12.60 -21.88
CA ARG A 677 -29.62 12.25 -22.80
C ARG A 677 -28.28 12.83 -22.36
N GLN A 678 -28.21 14.10 -21.99
CA GLN A 678 -26.99 14.73 -21.47
C GLN A 678 -26.51 14.08 -20.16
N LEU A 679 -27.44 13.78 -19.26
CA LEU A 679 -27.13 13.13 -17.97
C LEU A 679 -26.59 11.70 -18.16
N LEU A 680 -27.20 10.90 -19.03
CA LEU A 680 -26.76 9.54 -19.33
C LEU A 680 -25.38 9.52 -19.99
N TRP A 681 -25.09 10.50 -20.86
CA TRP A 681 -23.78 10.63 -21.47
C TRP A 681 -22.68 10.97 -20.45
N LEU A 682 -22.94 11.90 -19.53
CA LEU A 682 -21.99 12.20 -18.45
C LEU A 682 -21.73 10.99 -17.55
N ILE A 683 -22.73 10.14 -17.30
CA ILE A 683 -22.57 8.90 -16.55
C ILE A 683 -21.73 7.87 -17.33
N HIS A 684 -21.87 7.80 -18.66
CA HIS A 684 -21.06 6.96 -19.52
C HIS A 684 -19.57 7.38 -19.52
N GLU A 685 -19.29 8.66 -19.78
CA GLU A 685 -17.92 9.18 -19.85
C GLU A 685 -17.22 9.27 -18.49
N GLY A 686 -17.97 9.51 -17.42
CA GLY A 686 -17.45 9.54 -16.04
C GLY A 686 -16.92 8.20 -15.55
N GLY A 687 -17.03 7.13 -16.34
CA GLY A 687 -16.61 5.78 -15.99
C GLY A 687 -17.54 5.14 -14.96
N PRO A 688 -17.08 4.14 -14.20
CA PRO A 688 -17.96 3.32 -13.37
C PRO A 688 -18.62 4.07 -12.20
N ARG A 689 -18.18 5.28 -11.82
CA ARG A 689 -18.77 6.07 -10.72
C ARG A 689 -18.59 7.58 -10.93
N ILE A 690 -19.70 8.34 -11.08
CA ILE A 690 -19.71 9.82 -11.19
C ILE A 690 -20.48 10.48 -10.03
N SER A 691 -20.05 11.64 -9.51
CA SER A 691 -20.75 12.29 -8.38
C SER A 691 -21.99 13.08 -8.82
N ILE A 692 -23.05 13.11 -8.00
CA ILE A 692 -24.26 13.91 -8.29
C ILE A 692 -23.93 15.42 -8.31
N ALA A 693 -22.98 15.87 -7.48
CA ALA A 693 -22.52 17.26 -7.48
C ALA A 693 -21.86 17.66 -8.81
N LEU A 694 -21.09 16.74 -9.42
CA LEU A 694 -20.49 16.95 -10.73
C LEU A 694 -21.55 16.97 -11.83
N LEU A 695 -22.51 16.04 -11.82
CA LEU A 695 -23.64 16.04 -12.76
C LEU A 695 -24.45 17.33 -12.67
N SER A 696 -24.69 17.83 -11.45
CA SER A 696 -25.36 19.11 -11.18
C SER A 696 -24.60 20.29 -11.78
N ARG A 697 -23.27 20.35 -11.61
CA ARG A 697 -22.42 21.42 -12.15
C ARG A 697 -22.30 21.34 -13.68
N ALA A 698 -22.09 20.16 -14.24
CA ALA A 698 -21.92 19.95 -15.68
C ALA A 698 -23.21 20.24 -16.48
N LEU A 699 -24.37 19.91 -15.92
CA LEU A 699 -25.68 20.16 -16.55
C LEU A 699 -26.27 21.54 -16.21
N ASN A 700 -25.63 22.31 -15.32
CA ASN A 700 -26.16 23.56 -14.77
C ASN A 700 -27.57 23.38 -14.15
N LEU A 701 -27.76 22.28 -13.41
CA LEU A 701 -29.02 21.93 -12.75
C LEU A 701 -28.84 21.87 -11.24
N HIS A 702 -29.85 22.26 -10.47
CA HIS A 702 -29.82 22.09 -9.02
C HIS A 702 -29.75 20.60 -8.64
N VAL A 703 -28.96 20.26 -7.61
CA VAL A 703 -28.75 18.87 -7.15
C VAL A 703 -30.07 18.12 -6.94
N ALA A 704 -31.09 18.79 -6.40
CA ALA A 704 -32.43 18.20 -6.21
C ALA A 704 -33.08 17.74 -7.53
N VAL A 705 -32.89 18.48 -8.63
CA VAL A 705 -33.45 18.12 -9.95
C VAL A 705 -32.74 16.89 -10.49
N VAL A 706 -31.40 16.82 -10.36
CA VAL A 706 -30.61 15.65 -10.76
C VAL A 706 -31.05 14.42 -9.94
N SER A 707 -31.26 14.57 -8.64
CA SER A 707 -31.75 13.48 -7.78
C SER A 707 -33.15 12.98 -8.17
N ILE A 708 -34.06 13.87 -8.57
CA ILE A 708 -35.41 13.47 -9.05
C ILE A 708 -35.30 12.68 -10.36
N ILE A 709 -34.45 13.12 -11.29
CA ILE A 709 -34.22 12.40 -12.55
C ILE A 709 -33.61 11.02 -12.27
N LEU A 710 -32.60 10.94 -11.39
CA LEU A 710 -31.97 9.69 -10.99
C LEU A 710 -32.91 8.74 -10.25
N TYR A 711 -33.88 9.27 -9.49
CA TYR A 711 -34.94 8.46 -8.87
C TYR A 711 -35.80 7.77 -9.93
N LYS A 712 -36.21 8.49 -10.98
CA LYS A 712 -36.96 7.90 -12.10
C LYS A 712 -36.10 6.90 -12.91
N LEU A 713 -34.80 7.17 -13.04
CA LEU A 713 -33.82 6.31 -13.72
C LEU A 713 -33.26 5.16 -12.85
N GLN A 714 -33.75 4.96 -11.63
CA GLN A 714 -33.32 3.85 -10.75
C GLN A 714 -33.37 2.45 -11.40
N PRO A 715 -34.28 2.13 -12.35
CA PRO A 715 -34.26 0.83 -13.03
C PRO A 715 -32.95 0.53 -13.76
N VAL A 716 -32.28 1.56 -14.29
CA VAL A 716 -31.07 1.45 -15.11
C VAL A 716 -29.81 2.01 -14.42
N CYS A 717 -29.98 2.96 -13.51
CA CYS A 717 -28.92 3.61 -12.73
C CYS A 717 -28.91 3.16 -11.26
N ARG A 718 -27.72 3.07 -10.67
CA ARG A 718 -27.48 2.83 -9.24
C ARG A 718 -26.86 4.07 -8.62
N VAL A 719 -27.43 4.52 -7.50
CA VAL A 719 -26.84 5.54 -6.64
C VAL A 719 -26.14 4.83 -5.47
N VAL A 720 -24.87 5.16 -5.23
CA VAL A 720 -24.01 4.57 -4.18
C VAL A 720 -23.45 5.70 -3.33
N HIS A 721 -23.51 5.57 -2.00
CA HIS A 721 -22.85 6.49 -1.09
C HIS A 721 -21.46 5.95 -0.75
N ASP A 722 -20.42 6.71 -1.09
CA ASP A 722 -19.02 6.33 -0.89
C ASP A 722 -18.26 7.54 -0.33
N ASN A 723 -17.62 7.38 0.84
CA ASN A 723 -16.83 8.43 1.51
C ASN A 723 -17.55 9.78 1.67
N GLY A 724 -18.85 9.77 2.01
CA GLY A 724 -19.65 10.99 2.19
C GLY A 724 -20.08 11.68 0.88
N LYS A 725 -19.72 11.13 -0.29
CA LYS A 725 -20.16 11.59 -1.61
C LYS A 725 -21.22 10.65 -2.19
N THR A 726 -22.20 11.21 -2.89
CA THR A 726 -23.23 10.42 -3.58
C THR A 726 -22.83 10.23 -5.03
N MET A 727 -22.55 8.97 -5.40
CA MET A 727 -22.04 8.54 -6.70
C MET A 727 -23.12 7.81 -7.50
N VAL A 728 -23.02 7.82 -8.83
CA VAL A 728 -23.95 7.21 -9.77
C VAL A 728 -23.20 6.31 -10.73
N SER A 729 -23.76 5.13 -11.02
CA SER A 729 -23.24 4.17 -12.00
C SER A 729 -24.38 3.49 -12.77
N PHE A 730 -24.09 2.90 -13.93
CA PHE A 730 -25.02 1.98 -14.57
C PHE A 730 -25.11 0.65 -13.80
N ARG A 731 -26.27 -0.01 -13.86
CA ARG A 731 -26.50 -1.31 -13.18
C ARG A 731 -26.00 -2.51 -13.97
N HIS A 732 -26.05 -2.42 -15.31
CA HIS A 732 -25.72 -3.52 -16.19
C HIS A 732 -25.02 -3.00 -17.46
N PRO A 733 -24.00 -3.71 -17.99
CA PRO A 733 -23.29 -3.30 -19.21
C PRO A 733 -24.17 -3.14 -20.45
N SER A 734 -25.26 -3.92 -20.55
CA SER A 734 -26.16 -3.86 -21.71
C SER A 734 -26.95 -2.55 -21.87
N PHE A 735 -26.99 -1.71 -20.83
CA PHE A 735 -27.67 -0.42 -20.92
C PHE A 735 -26.81 0.66 -21.62
N PRO A 736 -25.52 0.81 -21.28
CA PRO A 736 -24.55 1.51 -22.13
C PRO A 736 -24.57 1.06 -23.60
N ASP A 737 -24.55 -0.26 -23.86
CA ASP A 737 -24.57 -0.80 -25.21
C ASP A 737 -25.82 -0.35 -25.99
N PHE A 738 -26.99 -0.40 -25.35
CA PHE A 738 -28.23 0.14 -25.88
C PHE A 738 -28.13 1.63 -26.26
N LEU A 739 -27.49 2.47 -25.45
CA LEU A 739 -27.36 3.91 -25.72
C LEU A 739 -26.47 4.24 -26.93
N LEU A 740 -25.59 3.31 -27.32
CA LEU A 740 -24.71 3.42 -28.48
C LEU A 740 -25.40 2.95 -29.79
N GLU A 741 -26.46 2.15 -29.69
CA GLU A 741 -27.22 1.67 -30.84
C GLU A 741 -28.27 2.68 -31.32
N LEU A 742 -27.92 3.46 -32.35
CA LEU A 742 -28.79 4.47 -32.99
C LEU A 742 -30.17 3.94 -33.39
N GLY A 743 -30.27 2.69 -33.82
CA GLY A 743 -31.54 2.07 -34.25
C GLY A 743 -32.54 1.86 -33.11
N HIS A 744 -32.08 1.52 -31.91
CA HIS A 744 -32.95 1.16 -30.78
C HIS A 744 -33.14 2.31 -29.78
N ALA A 745 -32.08 3.06 -29.46
CA ALA A 745 -32.15 4.18 -28.52
C ALA A 745 -32.81 5.45 -29.08
N GLY A 746 -32.92 5.58 -30.41
CA GLY A 746 -33.63 6.69 -31.07
C GLY A 746 -33.11 8.06 -30.62
N CYS A 747 -33.99 8.90 -30.06
CA CYS A 747 -33.63 10.25 -29.60
C CYS A 747 -32.73 10.29 -28.35
N TYR A 748 -32.61 9.17 -27.64
CA TYR A 748 -31.73 8.97 -26.48
C TYR A 748 -30.36 8.40 -26.86
N ALA A 749 -30.16 8.04 -28.13
CA ALA A 749 -28.86 7.64 -28.63
C ALA A 749 -27.84 8.77 -28.38
N ILE A 750 -26.60 8.39 -28.08
CA ILE A 750 -25.49 9.31 -27.83
C ILE A 750 -24.80 9.61 -29.17
N PRO A 751 -24.88 10.83 -29.75
CA PRO A 751 -23.93 11.26 -30.76
C PRO A 751 -22.84 12.15 -30.13
N PRO A 752 -21.57 11.98 -30.52
CA PRO A 752 -20.49 12.85 -30.07
C PRO A 752 -20.49 14.15 -30.89
N SER A 753 -20.85 15.28 -30.28
CA SER A 753 -20.23 16.53 -30.74
C SER A 753 -18.82 16.59 -30.14
N LEU A 754 -17.79 16.85 -30.96
CA LEU A 754 -16.40 16.87 -30.50
C LEU A 754 -16.18 17.89 -29.36
N ASP A 755 -16.92 19.00 -29.38
CA ASP A 755 -16.87 20.03 -28.33
C ASP A 755 -17.48 19.56 -27.01
N GLU A 756 -18.53 18.73 -27.02
CA GLU A 756 -19.06 18.14 -25.79
C GLU A 756 -18.05 17.17 -25.16
N ILE A 757 -17.40 16.31 -25.98
CA ILE A 757 -16.33 15.40 -25.51
C ILE A 757 -15.22 16.18 -24.82
N VAL A 758 -14.74 17.24 -25.46
CA VAL A 758 -13.70 18.13 -24.93
C VAL A 758 -14.15 18.77 -23.62
N LYS A 759 -15.39 19.32 -23.56
CA LYS A 759 -15.94 19.98 -22.36
C LYS A 759 -15.97 19.04 -21.17
N THR A 760 -16.34 17.79 -21.37
CA THR A 760 -16.45 16.80 -20.29
C THR A 760 -15.10 16.30 -19.83
N SER A 761 -14.19 16.01 -20.76
CA SER A 761 -12.79 15.68 -20.42
C SER A 761 -12.15 16.82 -19.61
N LEU A 762 -12.36 18.07 -20.03
CA LEU A 762 -11.85 19.25 -19.32
C LEU A 762 -12.45 19.38 -17.92
N CYS A 763 -13.77 19.26 -17.77
CA CYS A 763 -14.43 19.35 -16.45
C CYS A 763 -13.98 18.24 -15.48
N TYR A 764 -13.83 17.01 -15.97
CA TYR A 764 -13.32 15.89 -15.18
C TYR A 764 -11.91 16.17 -14.64
N HIS A 765 -11.01 16.64 -15.50
CA HIS A 765 -9.64 16.95 -15.08
C HIS A 765 -9.55 18.16 -14.14
N LEU A 766 -10.36 19.20 -14.35
CA LEU A 766 -10.43 20.35 -13.44
C LEU A 766 -10.85 19.92 -12.02
N GLU A 767 -11.84 19.04 -11.87
CA GLU A 767 -12.25 18.55 -10.54
C GLU A 767 -11.21 17.60 -9.93
N LYS A 768 -10.65 16.67 -10.71
CA LYS A 768 -9.59 15.75 -10.25
C LYS A 768 -8.42 16.49 -9.61
N HIS A 769 -8.08 17.65 -10.14
CA HIS A 769 -6.97 18.49 -9.68
C HIS A 769 -7.39 19.71 -8.84
N GLN A 770 -8.67 19.78 -8.43
CA GLN A 770 -9.23 20.86 -7.58
C GLN A 770 -9.05 22.28 -8.15
N LEU A 771 -9.14 22.44 -9.47
CA LEU A 771 -8.94 23.71 -10.18
C LEU A 771 -10.27 24.47 -10.31
N LEU A 772 -10.30 25.73 -9.87
CA LEU A 772 -11.49 26.58 -9.84
C LEU A 772 -11.52 27.51 -11.05
N LEU A 773 -12.39 27.22 -12.02
CA LEU A 773 -12.71 28.09 -13.16
C LEU A 773 -14.19 28.43 -13.21
N SER A 774 -14.50 29.62 -13.72
CA SER A 774 -15.86 30.02 -14.03
C SER A 774 -16.39 29.27 -15.26
N ASN A 775 -17.70 29.09 -15.37
CA ASN A 775 -18.29 28.38 -16.52
C ASN A 775 -17.98 29.07 -17.85
N ALA A 776 -17.89 30.41 -17.86
CA ALA A 776 -17.54 31.19 -19.04
C ALA A 776 -16.08 30.97 -19.49
N ASP A 777 -15.18 30.62 -18.56
CA ASP A 777 -13.79 30.30 -18.88
C ASP A 777 -13.63 28.87 -19.38
N VAL A 778 -14.41 27.93 -18.82
CA VAL A 778 -14.49 26.55 -19.31
C VAL A 778 -15.00 26.51 -20.75
N GLU A 779 -16.06 27.26 -21.07
CA GLU A 779 -16.59 27.33 -22.43
C GLU A 779 -15.57 27.89 -23.43
N ARG A 780 -14.79 28.89 -23.02
CA ARG A 780 -13.69 29.41 -23.86
C ARG A 780 -12.59 28.38 -24.11
N LEU A 781 -12.20 27.60 -23.10
CA LEU A 781 -11.22 26.53 -23.30
C LEU A 781 -11.73 25.45 -24.25
N VAL A 782 -13.04 25.18 -24.25
CA VAL A 782 -13.68 24.27 -25.20
C VAL A 782 -13.66 24.84 -26.62
N GLU A 783 -14.00 26.12 -26.78
CA GLU A 783 -13.90 26.83 -28.07
C GLU A 783 -12.46 26.86 -28.61
N MET A 784 -11.48 27.07 -27.73
CA MET A 784 -10.05 27.06 -28.08
C MET A 784 -9.58 25.66 -28.50
N ALA A 785 -10.11 24.60 -27.89
CA ALA A 785 -9.77 23.24 -28.24
C ALA A 785 -10.31 22.83 -29.63
N ARG A 786 -11.39 23.45 -30.13
CA ARG A 786 -12.02 23.15 -31.43
C ARG A 786 -12.24 21.64 -31.64
N GLY A 787 -12.76 20.96 -30.62
CA GLY A 787 -12.95 19.51 -30.66
C GLY A 787 -11.68 18.64 -30.54
N GLN A 788 -10.49 19.24 -30.40
CA GLN A 788 -9.23 18.51 -30.27
C GLN A 788 -8.98 18.06 -28.83
N GLN A 789 -9.19 16.78 -28.55
CA GLN A 789 -8.94 16.21 -27.22
C GLN A 789 -7.47 16.32 -26.77
N ILE A 790 -6.52 16.31 -27.73
CA ILE A 790 -5.10 16.49 -27.43
C ILE A 790 -4.81 17.86 -26.80
N TYR A 791 -5.57 18.90 -27.16
CA TYR A 791 -5.46 20.21 -26.54
C TYR A 791 -5.73 20.14 -25.03
N VAL A 792 -6.82 19.47 -24.64
CA VAL A 792 -7.18 19.29 -23.22
C VAL A 792 -6.13 18.47 -22.49
N GLN A 793 -5.65 17.37 -23.08
CA GLN A 793 -4.64 16.51 -22.46
C GLN A 793 -3.31 17.24 -22.24
N THR A 794 -2.81 17.95 -23.25
CA THR A 794 -1.57 18.75 -23.14
C THR A 794 -1.75 19.90 -22.17
N LEU A 795 -2.91 20.59 -22.18
CA LEU A 795 -3.22 21.70 -21.29
C LEU A 795 -3.18 21.24 -19.83
N ILE A 796 -3.92 20.18 -19.49
CA ILE A 796 -3.97 19.65 -18.12
C ILE A 796 -2.59 19.18 -17.66
N ARG A 797 -1.83 18.45 -18.49
CA ARG A 797 -0.48 18.01 -18.14
C ARG A 797 0.47 19.19 -17.90
N TYR A 798 0.36 20.24 -18.72
CA TYR A 798 1.14 21.47 -18.53
C TYR A 798 0.78 22.18 -17.22
N ILE A 799 -0.50 22.28 -16.87
CA ILE A 799 -0.96 23.00 -15.68
C ILE A 799 -0.55 22.30 -14.38
N ILE A 800 -0.60 20.97 -14.34
CA ILE A 800 -0.27 20.19 -13.13
C ILE A 800 1.21 20.35 -12.73
N THR A 801 2.10 20.64 -13.67
CA THR A 801 3.53 20.82 -13.38
C THR A 801 3.87 22.24 -12.91
N LYS A 802 2.91 23.17 -12.86
CA LYS A 802 3.14 24.57 -12.46
C LYS A 802 2.82 24.85 -11.01
N SER A 803 3.52 25.82 -10.44
CA SER A 803 3.40 26.24 -9.04
C SER A 803 2.06 26.91 -8.72
N ASN A 804 1.44 27.58 -9.70
CA ASN A 804 0.10 28.18 -9.57
C ASN A 804 -0.83 27.83 -10.76
N PRO A 805 -1.39 26.60 -10.75
CA PRO A 805 -2.22 26.06 -11.81
C PRO A 805 -3.41 26.93 -12.26
N THR A 806 -4.04 27.62 -11.30
CA THR A 806 -5.26 28.39 -11.56
C THR A 806 -4.96 29.71 -12.26
N GLN A 807 -3.85 30.37 -11.88
CA GLN A 807 -3.43 31.61 -12.52
C GLN A 807 -2.95 31.36 -13.95
N ASP A 808 -2.15 30.32 -14.17
CA ASP A 808 -1.69 29.93 -15.51
C ASP A 808 -2.87 29.62 -16.45
N LEU A 809 -3.91 28.95 -15.94
CA LEU A 809 -5.16 28.70 -16.67
C LEU A 809 -5.87 30.00 -17.08
N LEU A 810 -6.00 30.94 -16.15
CA LEU A 810 -6.62 32.24 -16.43
C LEU A 810 -5.81 33.03 -17.45
N ASP A 811 -4.48 32.95 -17.42
CA ASP A 811 -3.61 33.61 -18.41
C ASP A 811 -3.80 33.00 -19.81
N ILE A 812 -3.96 31.68 -19.93
CA ILE A 812 -4.28 31.00 -21.20
C ILE A 812 -5.64 31.46 -21.73
N VAL A 813 -6.66 31.51 -20.85
CA VAL A 813 -8.00 32.00 -21.21
C VAL A 813 -7.94 33.46 -21.66
N ASN A 814 -7.17 34.30 -20.97
CA ASN A 814 -7.03 35.73 -21.30
C ASN A 814 -6.25 35.96 -22.60
N GLU A 815 -5.25 35.14 -22.92
CA GLU A 815 -4.59 35.16 -24.24
C GLU A 815 -5.52 34.70 -25.37
N GLY A 816 -6.36 33.69 -25.10
CA GLY A 816 -7.45 33.31 -26.00
C GLY A 816 -8.38 34.48 -26.30
N ARG A 817 -8.72 35.28 -25.29
CA ARG A 817 -9.55 36.50 -25.45
C ARG A 817 -8.90 37.58 -26.31
N ARG A 818 -7.56 37.67 -26.34
CA ARG A 818 -6.82 38.69 -27.13
C ARG A 818 -6.61 38.26 -28.59
N SER A 819 -6.74 36.98 -28.90
CA SER A 819 -6.39 36.38 -30.19
C SER A 819 -7.52 36.31 -31.24
N PHE A 820 -8.73 36.80 -30.95
CA PHE A 820 -9.84 36.90 -31.93
C PHE A 820 -10.09 38.37 -32.30
N PRO A 821 -10.00 38.77 -33.59
CA PRO A 821 -10.93 38.30 -34.63
C PRO A 821 -10.27 38.12 -36.03
N GLN A 822 -9.46 37.10 -36.23
CA GLN A 822 -9.11 36.64 -37.60
C GLN A 822 -9.15 35.12 -37.61
N SER A 823 -9.94 34.54 -38.52
CA SER A 823 -9.98 33.09 -38.75
C SER A 823 -8.57 32.58 -39.00
N PRO A 824 -7.92 31.87 -38.07
CA PRO A 824 -6.62 31.31 -38.34
C PRO A 824 -6.80 30.23 -39.40
N THR A 825 -6.10 30.37 -40.52
CA THR A 825 -6.04 29.37 -41.59
C THR A 825 -5.53 28.00 -41.11
N ASN A 826 -4.97 27.93 -39.90
CA ASN A 826 -4.48 26.71 -39.26
C ASN A 826 -5.47 26.20 -38.17
N PRO A 827 -6.03 24.98 -38.30
CA PRO A 827 -6.92 24.39 -37.30
C PRO A 827 -6.23 24.14 -35.94
N ASN A 828 -4.90 24.00 -35.92
CA ASN A 828 -4.11 23.73 -34.72
C ASN A 828 -3.59 25.01 -34.03
N HIS A 829 -4.06 26.21 -34.42
CA HIS A 829 -3.51 27.48 -33.94
C HIS A 829 -3.39 27.58 -32.40
N HIS A 830 -4.43 27.17 -31.66
CA HIS A 830 -4.41 27.20 -30.20
C HIS A 830 -3.51 26.10 -29.59
N LEU A 831 -3.47 24.92 -30.21
CA LEU A 831 -2.56 23.83 -29.81
C LEU A 831 -1.10 24.20 -30.04
N ASP A 832 -0.78 24.81 -31.19
CA ASP A 832 0.55 25.34 -31.52
C ASP A 832 0.95 26.44 -30.52
N GLY A 833 0.00 27.33 -30.16
CA GLY A 833 0.22 28.33 -29.11
C GLY A 833 0.54 27.72 -27.74
N LEU A 834 -0.12 26.61 -27.39
CA LEU A 834 0.17 25.86 -26.18
C LEU A 834 1.57 25.22 -26.23
N TYR A 835 1.99 24.65 -27.37
CA TYR A 835 3.35 24.13 -27.55
C TYR A 835 4.42 25.22 -27.44
N HIS A 836 4.20 26.38 -28.07
CA HIS A 836 5.07 27.55 -27.91
C HIS A 836 5.22 27.96 -26.44
N ARG A 837 4.12 27.95 -25.67
CA ARG A 837 4.16 28.25 -24.24
C ARG A 837 4.93 27.22 -23.45
N VAL A 838 4.75 25.93 -23.72
CA VAL A 838 5.50 24.85 -23.04
C VAL A 838 7.00 25.01 -23.32
N LEU A 839 7.39 25.25 -24.59
CA LEU A 839 8.79 25.42 -24.98
C LEU A 839 9.41 26.70 -24.39
N ARG A 840 8.68 27.83 -24.36
CA ARG A 840 9.19 29.09 -23.79
C ARG A 840 9.33 29.08 -22.27
N THR A 841 8.41 28.40 -21.58
CA THR A 841 8.44 28.32 -20.11
C THR A 841 9.28 27.17 -19.59
N GLY A 842 9.70 26.25 -20.47
CA GLY A 842 10.36 25.02 -20.09
C GLY A 842 11.88 25.09 -19.91
N PHE A 843 12.56 26.10 -20.46
CA PHE A 843 14.03 26.20 -20.34
C PHE A 843 14.56 27.62 -20.55
N PRO A 844 15.73 27.98 -19.94
CA PRO A 844 16.42 29.25 -20.20
C PRO A 844 16.85 29.38 -21.66
N SER A 845 16.90 30.60 -22.21
CA SER A 845 17.33 30.86 -23.60
C SER A 845 18.71 30.26 -23.93
N GLU A 846 19.61 30.25 -22.94
CA GLU A 846 20.99 29.73 -23.08
C GLU A 846 21.04 28.21 -23.30
N SER A 847 20.02 27.46 -22.85
CA SER A 847 19.97 25.99 -22.95
C SER A 847 19.08 25.49 -24.08
N ARG A 848 18.46 26.41 -24.83
CA ARG A 848 17.48 26.13 -25.89
C ARG A 848 18.04 25.22 -26.98
N HIS A 849 19.27 25.47 -27.42
CA HIS A 849 19.91 24.70 -28.49
C HIS A 849 20.05 23.22 -28.12
N ILE A 850 20.50 22.94 -26.89
CA ILE A 850 20.72 21.59 -26.37
C ILE A 850 19.40 20.82 -26.25
N VAL A 851 18.35 21.47 -25.75
CA VAL A 851 17.02 20.85 -25.61
C VAL A 851 16.41 20.52 -26.96
N LEU A 852 16.57 21.40 -27.96
CA LEU A 852 16.13 21.15 -29.33
C LEU A 852 16.91 20.00 -30.00
N GLN A 853 18.21 19.86 -29.72
CA GLN A 853 19.01 18.71 -30.17
C GLN A 853 18.48 17.39 -29.59
N ILE A 854 18.14 17.35 -28.30
CA ILE A 854 17.58 16.16 -27.64
C ILE A 854 16.22 15.79 -28.23
N LEU A 855 15.34 16.78 -28.43
CA LEU A 855 14.02 16.56 -29.03
C LEU A 855 14.15 16.08 -30.49
N LEU A 856 15.06 16.64 -31.28
CA LEU A 856 15.30 16.19 -32.65
C LEU A 856 15.90 14.79 -32.71
N MET A 857 16.83 14.44 -31.81
CA MET A 857 17.31 13.07 -31.66
C MET A 857 16.15 12.13 -31.31
N ALA A 858 15.31 12.48 -30.34
CA ALA A 858 14.13 11.69 -30.02
C ALA A 858 13.20 11.51 -31.22
N ILE A 859 12.96 12.55 -32.04
CA ILE A 859 12.13 12.46 -33.26
C ILE A 859 12.77 11.54 -34.31
N LYS A 860 14.07 11.67 -34.59
CA LYS A 860 14.76 10.84 -35.58
C LYS A 860 14.79 9.36 -35.19
N TYR A 861 14.83 9.05 -33.89
CA TYR A 861 14.97 7.69 -33.36
C TYR A 861 13.66 7.05 -32.83
N ASP A 862 12.53 7.77 -32.80
CA ASP A 862 11.21 7.27 -32.35
C ASP A 862 10.73 6.03 -33.16
N GLN A 863 11.29 5.80 -34.36
CA GLN A 863 10.94 4.66 -35.20
C GLN A 863 11.49 3.31 -34.70
N GLU A 864 12.53 3.28 -33.86
CA GLU A 864 13.23 2.04 -33.47
C GLU A 864 12.76 1.41 -32.14
N LYS A 865 11.93 2.10 -31.34
CA LYS A 865 11.41 1.62 -30.04
C LYS A 865 12.47 0.98 -29.10
N SER A 866 13.73 1.44 -29.12
CA SER A 866 14.83 0.78 -28.40
C SER A 866 15.22 1.51 -27.09
N ALA A 867 15.48 0.75 -26.02
CA ALA A 867 15.96 1.29 -24.73
C ALA A 867 17.41 1.85 -24.80
N SER A 868 18.12 1.54 -25.89
CA SER A 868 19.49 2.00 -26.20
C SER A 868 19.60 3.52 -26.36
N ILE A 869 18.52 4.20 -26.80
CA ILE A 869 18.53 5.63 -27.10
C ILE A 869 18.70 6.48 -25.83
N SER A 870 18.01 6.10 -24.74
CA SER A 870 18.16 6.76 -23.44
C SER A 870 19.60 6.66 -22.92
N ASP A 871 20.30 5.55 -23.21
CA ASP A 871 21.72 5.39 -22.91
C ASP A 871 22.64 6.20 -23.83
N CYS A 872 22.27 6.41 -25.09
CA CYS A 872 23.03 7.22 -26.04
C CYS A 872 22.96 8.71 -25.66
N ILE A 873 21.76 9.23 -25.40
CA ILE A 873 21.54 10.58 -24.87
C ILE A 873 22.30 10.74 -23.55
N ARG A 874 22.23 9.76 -22.64
CA ARG A 874 22.95 9.76 -21.36
C ARG A 874 24.48 9.77 -21.54
N LYS A 875 25.03 8.98 -22.46
CA LYS A 875 26.49 8.96 -22.72
C LYS A 875 26.99 10.30 -23.27
N HIS A 876 26.19 10.95 -24.11
CA HIS A 876 26.56 12.21 -24.74
C HIS A 876 26.57 13.37 -23.74
N PHE A 877 25.53 13.50 -22.92
CA PHE A 877 25.35 14.62 -21.98
C PHE A 877 25.95 14.39 -20.57
N ARG A 878 26.84 13.39 -20.39
CA ARG A 878 27.46 12.99 -19.10
C ARG A 878 28.38 14.04 -18.44
N GLY A 879 28.57 15.21 -19.06
CA GLY A 879 29.39 16.33 -18.56
C GLY A 879 28.62 17.38 -17.75
N ASN A 880 29.12 18.63 -17.75
CA ASN A 880 28.58 19.81 -17.02
C ASN A 880 27.10 20.18 -17.31
N GLU A 881 26.42 19.46 -18.20
CA GLU A 881 25.07 19.74 -18.69
C GLU A 881 24.00 18.80 -18.10
N GLY A 882 24.38 17.81 -17.28
CA GLY A 882 23.46 16.89 -16.60
C GLY A 882 22.31 17.56 -15.82
N PRO A 883 22.53 18.68 -15.10
CA PRO A 883 21.45 19.43 -14.46
C PRO A 883 20.46 20.06 -15.45
N LEU A 884 20.95 20.55 -16.59
CA LEU A 884 20.10 21.13 -17.65
C LEU A 884 19.24 20.05 -18.32
N LEU A 885 19.79 18.83 -18.44
CA LEU A 885 19.07 17.66 -18.94
C LEU A 885 17.89 17.29 -18.03
N ASN A 886 18.09 17.25 -16.71
CA ASN A 886 17.03 16.95 -15.75
C ASN A 886 15.95 18.04 -15.73
N ILE A 887 16.34 19.33 -15.77
CA ILE A 887 15.41 20.46 -15.84
C ILE A 887 14.55 20.40 -17.11
N ALA A 888 15.15 20.06 -18.26
CA ALA A 888 14.43 19.89 -19.51
C ALA A 888 13.44 18.71 -19.46
N CYS A 889 13.81 17.60 -18.81
CA CYS A 889 12.94 16.43 -18.66
C CYS A 889 11.75 16.70 -17.73
N GLU A 890 11.98 17.39 -16.61
CA GLU A 890 10.90 17.78 -15.68
C GLU A 890 9.94 18.79 -16.33
N SER A 891 10.48 19.73 -17.11
CA SER A 891 9.70 20.82 -17.71
C SER A 891 8.92 20.40 -18.96
N LEU A 892 9.43 19.44 -19.74
CA LEU A 892 8.79 18.95 -20.96
C LEU A 892 7.89 17.74 -20.74
N ARG A 893 7.75 17.23 -19.51
CA ARG A 893 6.91 16.06 -19.14
C ARG A 893 5.44 16.11 -19.61
N SER A 894 4.97 17.26 -20.09
CA SER A 894 3.65 17.43 -20.69
C SER A 894 3.54 16.94 -22.15
N ILE A 895 4.66 16.65 -22.81
CA ILE A 895 4.73 16.42 -24.27
C ILE A 895 5.32 15.03 -24.63
N PRO A 896 6.51 14.63 -24.15
CA PRO A 896 6.92 13.23 -24.15
C PRO A 896 7.00 12.58 -22.76
N ASP A 897 6.79 11.27 -22.72
CA ASP A 897 7.25 10.42 -21.61
C ASP A 897 8.76 10.21 -21.75
N PHE A 898 9.52 10.80 -20.83
CA PHE A 898 10.98 10.67 -20.75
C PHE A 898 11.38 10.42 -19.29
N SER A 899 12.14 9.36 -19.03
CA SER A 899 12.69 9.05 -17.70
C SER A 899 14.18 8.74 -17.81
N LEU A 900 14.97 9.42 -16.98
CA LEU A 900 16.43 9.24 -16.90
C LEU A 900 16.87 8.33 -15.75
N ASP A 901 15.92 7.77 -14.99
CA ASP A 901 16.18 6.93 -13.83
C ASP A 901 17.18 5.79 -14.18
N PRO A 902 18.35 5.72 -13.51
CA PRO A 902 19.33 4.67 -13.76
C PRO A 902 18.79 3.26 -13.46
N GLU A 903 17.79 3.13 -12.59
CA GLU A 903 17.21 1.83 -12.23
C GLU A 903 16.09 1.38 -13.20
N ARG A 904 15.54 2.30 -14.01
CA ARG A 904 14.44 2.01 -14.96
C ARG A 904 14.57 2.81 -16.26
N PRO A 905 15.34 2.34 -17.25
CA PRO A 905 15.39 2.99 -18.57
C PRO A 905 14.01 2.90 -19.24
N CYS A 906 13.42 4.06 -19.56
CA CYS A 906 12.15 4.13 -20.29
C CYS A 906 12.40 4.62 -21.72
N PRO A 907 11.82 4.00 -22.76
CA PRO A 907 11.91 4.49 -24.12
C PRO A 907 11.21 5.84 -24.24
N VAL A 908 11.84 6.79 -24.94
CA VAL A 908 11.25 8.11 -25.22
C VAL A 908 10.01 7.91 -26.10
N ARG A 909 8.85 8.40 -25.65
CA ARG A 909 7.62 8.36 -26.45
C ARG A 909 6.90 9.69 -26.41
N PHE A 910 6.69 10.28 -27.59
CA PHE A 910 5.81 11.43 -27.71
C PHE A 910 4.36 11.02 -27.47
N HIS A 911 3.62 11.83 -26.72
CA HIS A 911 2.23 11.51 -26.42
C HIS A 911 1.30 11.60 -27.63
N HIS A 912 1.68 12.37 -28.66
CA HIS A 912 0.91 12.55 -29.89
C HIS A 912 1.81 13.02 -31.05
N PRO A 913 1.58 12.57 -32.30
CA PRO A 913 2.41 12.94 -33.47
C PRO A 913 2.35 14.42 -33.85
N SER A 914 1.32 15.15 -33.40
CA SER A 914 1.16 16.58 -33.70
C SER A 914 2.31 17.46 -33.18
N PHE A 915 3.06 17.00 -32.17
CA PHE A 915 4.18 17.76 -31.62
C PHE A 915 5.47 17.61 -32.45
N PRO A 916 5.92 16.40 -32.82
CA PRO A 916 6.97 16.23 -33.84
C PRO A 916 6.66 16.98 -35.15
N GLU A 917 5.42 16.88 -35.64
CA GLU A 917 4.99 17.62 -36.84
C GLU A 917 5.07 19.14 -36.66
N PHE A 918 4.76 19.66 -35.47
CA PHE A 918 4.90 21.07 -35.16
C PHE A 918 6.37 21.52 -35.24
N LEU A 919 7.30 20.76 -34.63
CA LEU A 919 8.73 21.07 -34.61
C LEU A 919 9.42 20.97 -35.98
N LEU A 920 8.90 20.14 -36.88
CA LEU A 920 9.38 19.96 -38.25
C LEU A 920 8.76 20.94 -39.26
N ASP A 921 7.83 21.80 -38.84
CA ASP A 921 7.21 22.82 -39.68
C ASP A 921 7.70 24.22 -39.29
N GLU A 922 8.48 24.84 -40.18
CA GLU A 922 9.09 26.16 -39.97
C GLU A 922 8.05 27.26 -39.72
N LYS A 923 6.89 27.21 -40.37
CA LYS A 923 5.84 28.24 -40.24
C LYS A 923 5.13 28.12 -38.89
N ARG A 924 5.00 26.89 -38.36
CA ARG A 924 4.32 26.61 -37.08
C ARG A 924 5.25 26.80 -35.88
N SER A 925 6.46 26.23 -35.91
CA SER A 925 7.41 26.25 -34.78
C SER A 925 8.32 27.49 -34.71
N LYS A 926 8.50 28.24 -35.80
CA LYS A 926 9.27 29.49 -35.84
C LYS A 926 10.66 29.35 -35.22
N GLU A 927 10.90 29.99 -34.06
CA GLU A 927 12.18 29.97 -33.34
C GLU A 927 12.59 28.59 -32.80
N PHE A 928 11.68 27.60 -32.83
CA PHE A 928 11.90 26.23 -32.37
C PHE A 928 12.00 25.21 -33.51
N TYR A 929 12.13 25.66 -34.76
CA TYR A 929 12.24 24.77 -35.92
C TYR A 929 13.54 23.94 -35.89
N VAL A 930 13.40 22.62 -36.05
CA VAL A 930 14.52 21.66 -36.01
C VAL A 930 14.62 20.80 -37.28
N GLY A 931 13.87 21.15 -38.33
CA GLY A 931 13.86 20.41 -39.60
C GLY A 931 15.12 20.62 -40.45
N PRO A 932 15.12 20.11 -41.70
CA PRO A 932 16.25 20.25 -42.65
C PRO A 932 16.62 21.72 -42.85
N GLY A 933 17.93 22.02 -42.82
CA GLY A 933 18.48 23.38 -42.95
C GLY A 933 18.58 24.18 -41.65
N SER A 934 18.19 23.62 -40.50
CA SER A 934 18.42 24.24 -39.19
C SER A 934 19.82 23.88 -38.64
N LEU A 935 20.46 24.81 -37.92
CA LEU A 935 21.75 24.58 -37.25
C LEU A 935 21.69 23.39 -36.28
N VAL A 936 20.54 23.21 -35.59
CA VAL A 936 20.28 22.08 -34.69
C VAL A 936 20.35 20.75 -35.43
N ASN A 937 19.80 20.68 -36.65
CA ASN A 937 19.78 19.45 -37.43
C ASN A 937 21.17 19.08 -37.97
N GLU A 938 21.93 20.06 -38.45
CA GLU A 938 23.32 19.83 -38.86
C GLU A 938 24.19 19.33 -37.71
N ASP A 939 24.04 19.91 -36.51
CA ASP A 939 24.77 19.47 -35.33
C ASP A 939 24.39 18.04 -34.93
N VAL A 940 23.08 17.71 -34.93
CA VAL A 940 22.62 16.33 -34.64
C VAL A 940 23.13 15.34 -35.69
N GLU A 941 23.16 15.70 -36.97
CA GLU A 941 23.71 14.83 -38.02
C GLU A 941 25.21 14.59 -37.85
N ARG A 942 25.99 15.62 -37.49
CA ARG A 942 27.40 15.46 -37.14
C ARG A 942 27.58 14.57 -35.90
N LEU A 943 26.70 14.69 -34.90
CA LEU A 943 26.73 13.86 -33.69
C LEU A 943 26.44 12.38 -33.98
N ILE A 944 25.43 12.11 -34.82
CA ILE A 944 25.09 10.75 -35.28
C ILE A 944 26.29 10.14 -36.04
N GLN A 945 26.94 10.91 -36.90
CA GLN A 945 28.12 10.47 -37.63
C GLN A 945 29.34 10.22 -36.71
N ALA A 946 29.57 11.06 -35.70
CA ALA A 946 30.70 10.95 -34.79
C ALA A 946 30.62 9.75 -33.83
N HIS A 947 29.42 9.28 -33.50
CA HIS A 947 29.22 8.16 -32.56
C HIS A 947 29.14 6.78 -33.24
N GLY A 948 29.46 6.68 -34.54
CA GLY A 948 29.64 5.39 -35.22
C GLY A 948 28.38 4.53 -35.28
N LEU A 949 27.18 5.12 -35.23
CA LEU A 949 25.93 4.41 -35.48
C LEU A 949 25.64 4.45 -36.99
N LEU A 950 26.44 3.69 -37.75
CA LEU A 950 26.05 3.28 -39.09
C LEU A 950 24.85 2.36 -38.97
N ILE A 951 23.73 2.88 -39.44
CA ILE A 951 22.54 2.16 -39.88
C ILE A 951 23.00 0.94 -40.70
N SER A 952 22.86 -0.26 -40.16
CA SER A 952 22.72 -1.46 -41.00
C SER A 952 21.22 -1.66 -41.22
N VAL A 953 20.85 -1.55 -42.50
CA VAL A 953 19.55 -1.82 -43.14
C VAL A 953 18.63 -2.79 -42.40
#